data_AF-A0A564VXL8-F1
#
_entry.id   AF-A0A564VXL8-F1
#
_cell.length_a   1.000
_cell.length_b   1.000
_cell.length_c   1.000
_cell.angle_alpha   90.00
_cell.angle_beta   90.00
_cell.angle_gamma   90.00
#
_symmetry.space_group_name_H-M   'P 1'
#
loop_
_entity.id
_entity.type
_entity.pdbx_description
1 polymer ?
#
loop_
_entity_poly.entity_id
_entity_poly.type
_entity_poly.pdbx_seq_one_letter_code
_entity_poly.pdbx_strand_id
1 'polypeptide(L)'
;MAKYNGSVELISGITQANNQDFPLMESHAIQVDDDGTRLDEVLDTMKQGKIMRQDFGLAWIYWTNNLELGNGIENDAIMYSKHDLVLTQRLDLNSLATSKPTFAGDSKAILKRAKELNPKLRQFEYIQSESGRIDFTYNGDHAHLNSDGTWIGSTAELSGCTKIYTYEQICDWLDYFKETGSDGVFWDDWGYDFAKEDVCYQMGLNPADYDTLNAALNEKWKMLITACHKRGLALITNGGRPFNVGDWYSYLNENDVIAMESCMISSAGNTWQNGHTSLYDYYTNWYVNGKCKAKIWSLDYAPKSSGDYRNQLITYLCAMSLACGAHYISAGVNFFMEKPFFIETLTEGTKKIITKMDDNTYHLQVGDHELEVHRWKSADGTVSESSISKCYYLYDSTPFNNAFLTASGIGYQFSGRLSTVESRIDGMTEDNRKNSSSFWRMAIDDWQPDLSYLDYRNLAALDVVNFTYSHPENVKAILRKNDDGTVDLEITYTNCEYNNVAFYVITSSNYESLNLTGQPLEFGFSDVIFNMSEESWTLPNGTAYYGANIWGYPSFRPYLHYVTDGVDDELTWIKGVGSEVGESTGHYERTKSGTITSARIYVWARSPGSSQLLNGTVTLKNLYLIDTGEHSDEISKKWYTNIFPSDFNNTSALTVTKTTSKKQTRPVYDMAVTCNDPWGWSMYSFPSDEVIALRGHTLELGCSSMTFSNGETGRPRSDWTHFAFGISTNTTDPTSARLYSDISEESSVWNEKMTCCTFTVPDNATALTVGFKSYGFPKGTVLTVKEAYLYDLKEEVSIRGRDTTNATLRVCRVNEEQELVTPSNFRNTLYFTEKGRIYCYDLKGTKVDIAGSVYAGAVEAGYADSPSQFGLDIYKLMNGDIVGNIKDLRLLPIPTAEDEGKILQVVDGKWVVAENNPAVDPVPDNVVLFEESDEEDSVIDVESLIKNNLTLDADDEFLYLLYREEQISKVPMAGSGNVVYCTGIRIQESDQICSIENIGALIALSVFVSPSGCTQTVRWSSSDPTVAEVTLDGTVKVVGEGTAIITAKCGSYSSSINVSVKNLNVKVNIAKAAGWFSSNGIPGFGGNAARAYAYVGSTAPVSADTGYIYGIPLEQGIEYTIRLNTELAGGCYYGVQIFSSVSKTRIVDSGWRTSGTEFNYTPAEDGLDLYVNFKYGAAGSATITDEILEKLRAGFSIRRNK
;
A
#
# COMPACT_ATOMS: atom_id res chain seq x y z
N MET A 1 -3.02 27.33 -61.07
CA MET A 1 -2.63 28.15 -59.91
C MET A 1 -1.45 29.05 -60.30
N ALA A 2 -1.42 30.30 -59.83
CA ALA A 2 -0.24 31.18 -59.90
C ALA A 2 0.05 31.74 -58.49
N LYS A 3 1.32 31.85 -58.11
CA LYS A 3 1.82 32.16 -56.75
C LYS A 3 1.85 33.67 -56.49
N TYR A 4 1.31 34.12 -55.36
CA TYR A 4 1.66 35.41 -54.75
C TYR A 4 1.59 35.29 -53.22
N ASN A 5 2.69 35.63 -52.52
CA ASN A 5 2.82 35.70 -51.07
C ASN A 5 2.24 34.53 -50.24
N GLY A 6 2.69 33.30 -50.56
CA GLY A 6 2.75 32.23 -49.55
C GLY A 6 1.44 31.60 -49.10
N SER A 7 0.28 31.98 -49.65
CA SER A 7 -0.99 31.30 -49.40
C SER A 7 -1.66 30.90 -50.72
N VAL A 8 -2.19 29.67 -50.76
CA VAL A 8 -2.99 29.14 -51.88
C VAL A 8 -4.45 29.21 -51.46
N GLU A 9 -5.24 30.12 -52.04
CA GLU A 9 -6.69 30.09 -51.93
C GLU A 9 -7.31 29.24 -53.06
N LEU A 10 -8.18 28.31 -52.68
CA LEU A 10 -9.09 27.61 -53.60
C LEU A 10 -10.35 28.45 -53.80
N ILE A 11 -10.51 29.05 -54.98
CA ILE A 11 -11.79 29.62 -55.41
C ILE A 11 -12.73 28.46 -55.73
N SER A 12 -13.78 28.25 -54.93
CA SER A 12 -14.89 27.38 -55.30
C SER A 12 -15.88 28.17 -56.17
N GLY A 13 -16.27 27.62 -57.32
CA GLY A 13 -17.24 28.30 -58.19
C GLY A 13 -17.27 27.94 -59.68
N ILE A 14 -16.97 26.70 -60.08
CA ILE A 14 -17.26 26.28 -61.46
C ILE A 14 -18.27 25.13 -61.43
N THR A 15 -19.49 25.42 -61.86
CA THR A 15 -20.49 24.41 -62.25
C THR A 15 -20.20 23.97 -63.67
N GLN A 16 -20.17 22.66 -63.91
CA GLN A 16 -19.84 22.09 -65.21
C GLN A 16 -21.08 22.02 -66.11
N ALA A 17 -20.90 22.34 -67.39
CA ALA A 17 -21.85 22.02 -68.44
C ALA A 17 -21.59 20.60 -68.95
N ASN A 18 -22.65 19.78 -69.01
CA ASN A 18 -22.78 18.51 -69.74
C ASN A 18 -22.50 17.21 -68.96
N ASN A 19 -23.52 16.75 -68.25
CA ASN A 19 -23.73 15.42 -67.65
C ASN A 19 -23.09 14.22 -68.39
N GLN A 20 -21.83 13.85 -68.10
CA GLN A 20 -21.30 12.50 -68.36
C GLN A 20 -20.26 12.09 -67.31
N ASP A 21 -20.51 10.96 -66.63
CA ASP A 21 -19.54 10.19 -65.83
C ASP A 21 -18.66 9.35 -66.79
N PHE A 22 -17.41 8.94 -66.57
CA PHE A 22 -16.59 8.51 -65.42
C PHE A 22 -15.10 8.50 -65.92
N PRO A 23 -14.16 7.74 -65.33
CA PRO A 23 -13.27 7.99 -64.19
C PRO A 23 -11.83 8.31 -64.66
N LEU A 24 -11.21 9.41 -64.22
CA LEU A 24 -9.78 9.64 -64.49
C LEU A 24 -9.03 9.99 -63.22
N MET A 25 -8.35 8.93 -62.75
CA MET A 25 -7.01 8.87 -62.18
C MET A 25 -6.62 9.94 -61.16
N GLU A 26 -6.40 9.47 -59.94
CA GLU A 26 -5.55 10.13 -58.94
C GLU A 26 -4.18 10.44 -59.57
N SER A 27 -4.02 11.66 -60.08
CA SER A 27 -2.72 12.22 -60.41
C SER A 27 -2.00 12.51 -59.10
N HIS A 28 -1.08 11.61 -58.76
CA HIS A 28 -0.08 11.76 -57.70
C HIS A 28 0.93 12.83 -58.11
N ALA A 29 0.99 13.95 -57.39
CA ALA A 29 2.22 14.73 -57.20
C ALA A 29 1.97 15.88 -56.21
N ILE A 30 2.32 15.66 -54.94
CA ILE A 30 2.66 16.76 -54.02
C ILE A 30 3.98 16.37 -53.34
N GLN A 31 5.07 16.96 -53.81
CA GLN A 31 6.36 17.03 -53.12
C GLN A 31 6.25 18.11 -52.03
N VAL A 32 6.87 17.87 -50.88
CA VAL A 32 6.67 18.68 -49.69
C VAL A 32 7.94 19.42 -49.24
N ASP A 33 9.13 19.05 -49.74
CA ASP A 33 10.38 19.73 -49.44
C ASP A 33 11.40 19.77 -50.60
N ASP A 34 12.47 20.53 -50.39
CA ASP A 34 13.54 20.79 -51.37
C ASP A 34 14.47 19.58 -51.62
N ASP A 35 14.37 18.52 -50.80
CA ASP A 35 15.21 17.31 -50.86
C ASP A 35 14.55 16.12 -51.58
N GLY A 36 13.28 16.26 -52.00
CA GLY A 36 12.64 15.34 -52.93
C GLY A 36 11.91 14.14 -52.30
N THR A 37 11.59 14.21 -51.01
CA THR A 37 10.90 13.12 -50.28
C THR A 37 9.40 13.14 -50.56
N ARG A 38 8.77 11.96 -50.70
CA ARG A 38 7.32 11.87 -50.99
C ARG A 38 6.47 11.89 -49.71
N LEU A 39 5.28 12.50 -49.79
CA LEU A 39 4.34 12.65 -48.67
C LEU A 39 3.87 11.30 -48.06
N ASP A 40 3.80 10.23 -48.86
CA ASP A 40 3.46 8.89 -48.38
C ASP A 40 4.56 8.28 -47.49
N GLU A 41 5.83 8.56 -47.75
CA GLU A 41 6.96 8.12 -46.91
C GLU A 41 6.99 8.86 -45.56
N VAL A 42 6.62 10.15 -45.55
CA VAL A 42 6.49 10.97 -44.34
C VAL A 42 5.30 10.53 -43.47
N LEU A 43 4.18 10.16 -44.10
CA LEU A 43 3.01 9.66 -43.38
C LEU A 43 3.21 8.24 -42.82
N ASP A 44 4.00 7.40 -43.50
CA ASP A 44 4.41 6.10 -42.94
C ASP A 44 5.38 6.26 -41.76
N THR A 45 6.25 7.27 -41.76
CA THR A 45 7.11 7.59 -40.60
C THR A 45 6.32 8.20 -39.44
N MET A 46 5.27 9.00 -39.69
CA MET A 46 4.40 9.53 -38.63
C MET A 46 3.45 8.49 -38.04
N LYS A 47 3.01 7.48 -38.80
CA LYS A 47 2.32 6.29 -38.25
C LYS A 47 3.25 5.39 -37.42
N GLN A 48 4.56 5.55 -37.57
CA GLN A 48 5.60 4.87 -36.80
C GLN A 48 6.12 5.70 -35.62
N GLY A 49 5.26 6.49 -34.96
CA GLY A 49 5.45 6.71 -33.53
C GLY A 49 5.50 5.33 -32.87
N LYS A 50 6.71 4.84 -32.59
CA LYS A 50 6.97 3.45 -32.15
C LYS A 50 6.05 3.14 -30.97
N ILE A 51 4.96 2.41 -31.23
CA ILE A 51 4.17 1.77 -30.18
C ILE A 51 5.16 0.84 -29.49
N MET A 52 5.63 1.21 -28.31
CA MET A 52 6.47 0.35 -27.46
C MET A 52 5.55 -0.72 -26.85
N ARG A 53 5.04 -1.64 -27.67
CA ARG A 53 4.32 -2.82 -27.21
C ARG A 53 5.35 -3.76 -26.59
N GLN A 54 5.28 -4.00 -25.28
CA GLN A 54 6.00 -5.15 -24.72
C GLN A 54 5.24 -6.39 -25.13
N ASP A 55 5.67 -7.03 -26.21
CA ASP A 55 5.27 -8.40 -26.49
C ASP A 55 5.74 -9.27 -25.32
N PHE A 56 4.80 -9.91 -24.61
CA PHE A 56 5.09 -10.95 -23.63
C PHE A 56 4.58 -12.30 -24.15
N GLY A 57 5.49 -13.10 -24.69
CA GLY A 57 5.21 -14.38 -25.31
C GLY A 57 5.53 -15.57 -24.40
N LEU A 58 4.85 -16.70 -24.64
CA LEU A 58 5.26 -17.97 -24.03
C LEU A 58 6.26 -18.67 -24.94
N ALA A 59 7.27 -19.30 -24.32
CA ALA A 59 8.23 -20.14 -25.00
C ALA A 59 8.13 -21.59 -24.52
N TRP A 60 8.26 -22.52 -25.45
CA TRP A 60 8.30 -23.96 -25.17
C TRP A 60 9.55 -24.58 -25.78
N ILE A 61 10.19 -25.49 -25.04
CA ILE A 61 11.43 -26.15 -25.48
C ILE A 61 11.38 -27.65 -25.17
N TYR A 62 11.72 -28.49 -26.16
CA TYR A 62 11.94 -29.92 -25.94
C TYR A 62 12.83 -30.58 -26.99
N TRP A 63 13.55 -31.62 -26.59
CA TRP A 63 14.38 -32.42 -27.49
C TRP A 63 13.53 -33.47 -28.21
N THR A 64 12.79 -33.04 -29.23
CA THR A 64 11.89 -33.91 -29.99
C THR A 64 11.85 -33.58 -31.47
N ASN A 65 11.74 -34.64 -32.28
CA ASN A 65 11.35 -34.59 -33.69
C ASN A 65 9.87 -34.97 -33.91
N ASN A 66 9.14 -35.18 -32.81
CA ASN A 66 7.72 -35.50 -32.78
C ASN A 66 6.96 -34.49 -31.91
N LEU A 67 6.07 -33.73 -32.54
CA LEU A 67 5.18 -32.78 -31.89
C LEU A 67 3.81 -33.39 -31.54
N GLU A 68 3.57 -34.66 -31.86
CA GLU A 68 2.33 -35.32 -31.47
C GLU A 68 2.31 -35.56 -29.95
N LEU A 69 1.30 -35.02 -29.28
CA LEU A 69 1.02 -35.26 -27.86
C LEU A 69 -0.02 -36.37 -27.66
N GLY A 70 -0.63 -36.84 -28.76
CA GLY A 70 -1.62 -37.91 -28.76
C GLY A 70 -3.08 -37.44 -28.64
N ASN A 71 -3.34 -36.13 -28.73
CA ASN A 71 -4.71 -35.57 -28.67
C ASN A 71 -5.31 -35.29 -30.05
N GLY A 72 -4.57 -35.62 -31.11
CA GLY A 72 -4.91 -35.34 -32.50
C GLY A 72 -4.35 -34.00 -32.99
N ILE A 73 -4.13 -33.90 -34.31
CA ILE A 73 -3.42 -32.79 -34.96
C ILE A 73 -3.97 -31.41 -34.56
N GLU A 74 -5.29 -31.22 -34.55
CA GLU A 74 -5.89 -29.92 -34.25
C GLU A 74 -5.67 -29.50 -32.78
N ASN A 75 -5.88 -30.42 -31.84
CA ASN A 75 -5.72 -30.12 -30.40
C ASN A 75 -4.25 -29.88 -30.05
N ASP A 76 -3.34 -30.68 -30.62
CA ASP A 76 -1.90 -30.48 -30.43
C ASP A 76 -1.48 -29.14 -31.05
N ALA A 77 -2.00 -28.77 -32.23
CA ALA A 77 -1.74 -27.47 -32.84
C ALA A 77 -2.27 -26.29 -32.01
N ILE A 78 -3.46 -26.42 -31.41
CA ILE A 78 -4.00 -25.41 -30.48
C ILE A 78 -3.05 -25.24 -29.28
N MET A 79 -2.53 -26.33 -28.71
CA MET A 79 -1.58 -26.27 -27.59
C MET A 79 -0.29 -25.53 -27.95
N TYR A 80 0.31 -25.82 -29.12
CA TYR A 80 1.50 -25.11 -29.58
C TYR A 80 1.22 -23.66 -29.97
N SER A 81 0.02 -23.34 -30.49
CA SER A 81 -0.34 -21.98 -30.90
C SER A 81 -0.37 -20.97 -29.74
N LYS A 82 -0.49 -21.44 -28.48
CA LYS A 82 -0.40 -20.59 -27.29
C LYS A 82 0.99 -20.01 -27.04
N HIS A 83 1.99 -20.52 -27.75
CA HIS A 83 3.38 -20.09 -27.63
C HIS A 83 3.78 -19.23 -28.82
N ASP A 84 4.66 -18.27 -28.56
CA ASP A 84 5.28 -17.45 -29.61
C ASP A 84 6.61 -18.04 -30.05
N LEU A 85 7.25 -18.85 -29.19
CA LEU A 85 8.48 -19.58 -29.50
C LEU A 85 8.28 -21.07 -29.22
N VAL A 86 8.57 -21.92 -30.22
CA VAL A 86 8.63 -23.38 -30.07
C VAL A 86 10.01 -23.84 -30.50
N LEU A 87 10.74 -24.41 -29.55
CA LEU A 87 12.10 -24.90 -29.74
C LEU A 87 12.09 -26.41 -29.78
N THR A 88 12.69 -26.95 -30.82
CA THR A 88 12.83 -28.40 -31.01
C THR A 88 14.27 -28.77 -31.30
N GLN A 89 14.69 -29.94 -30.84
CA GLN A 89 15.94 -30.53 -31.29
C GLN A 89 15.65 -31.69 -32.24
N ARG A 90 15.71 -31.44 -33.56
CA ARG A 90 15.64 -32.53 -34.54
C ARG A 90 16.95 -33.30 -34.62
N LEU A 91 18.06 -32.67 -34.29
CA LEU A 91 19.42 -33.25 -34.30
C LEU A 91 19.61 -34.23 -33.14
N ASP A 92 19.91 -35.49 -33.43
CA ASP A 92 20.23 -36.48 -32.39
C ASP A 92 21.66 -36.26 -31.87
N LEU A 93 21.77 -35.90 -30.58
CA LEU A 93 23.02 -35.69 -29.84
C LEU A 93 23.98 -36.88 -29.90
N ASN A 94 23.46 -38.10 -30.09
CA ASN A 94 24.24 -39.34 -30.08
C ASN A 94 24.54 -39.88 -31.49
N SER A 95 24.22 -39.14 -32.57
CA SER A 95 24.39 -39.60 -33.94
C SER A 95 25.22 -38.65 -34.81
N LEU A 96 25.79 -39.17 -35.89
CA LEU A 96 26.55 -38.37 -36.87
C LEU A 96 25.66 -37.24 -37.42
N ALA A 97 26.22 -36.02 -37.46
CA ALA A 97 25.63 -34.80 -38.03
C ALA A 97 25.32 -34.88 -39.55
N THR A 98 25.25 -36.06 -40.13
CA THR A 98 24.90 -36.31 -41.53
C THR A 98 23.45 -36.78 -41.72
N SER A 99 22.72 -37.10 -40.64
CA SER A 99 21.39 -37.71 -40.74
C SER A 99 20.27 -36.75 -41.16
N LYS A 100 20.47 -35.43 -41.08
CA LYS A 100 19.53 -34.34 -41.46
C LYS A 100 18.04 -34.74 -41.30
N PRO A 101 17.59 -35.05 -40.08
CA PRO A 101 16.25 -35.58 -39.84
C PRO A 101 15.16 -34.53 -40.05
N THR A 102 14.01 -34.95 -40.56
CA THR A 102 12.84 -34.08 -40.77
C THR A 102 11.71 -34.45 -39.83
N PHE A 103 10.85 -33.49 -39.49
CA PHE A 103 9.58 -33.77 -38.81
C PHE A 103 8.75 -34.83 -39.55
N ALA A 104 8.08 -35.69 -38.77
CA ALA A 104 7.05 -36.58 -39.29
C ALA A 104 5.91 -35.80 -39.97
N GLY A 105 5.12 -36.47 -40.81
CA GLY A 105 4.01 -35.83 -41.54
C GLY A 105 3.03 -35.10 -40.63
N ASP A 106 2.65 -35.75 -39.53
CA ASP A 106 1.70 -35.19 -38.56
C ASP A 106 2.32 -34.04 -37.77
N SER A 107 3.60 -34.12 -37.38
CA SER A 107 4.31 -33.00 -36.77
C SER A 107 4.41 -31.77 -37.70
N LYS A 108 4.62 -31.96 -39.01
CA LYS A 108 4.57 -30.87 -40.00
C LYS A 108 3.18 -30.25 -40.08
N ALA A 109 2.13 -31.09 -40.04
CA ALA A 109 0.74 -30.63 -40.05
C ALA A 109 0.39 -29.84 -38.78
N ILE A 110 0.81 -30.33 -37.61
CA ILE A 110 0.64 -29.66 -36.31
C ILE A 110 1.31 -28.29 -36.33
N LEU A 111 2.60 -28.22 -36.69
CA LEU A 111 3.34 -26.95 -36.69
C LEU A 111 2.76 -25.96 -37.68
N LYS A 112 2.40 -26.41 -38.89
CA LYS A 112 1.74 -25.57 -39.88
C LYS A 112 0.43 -25.00 -39.32
N ARG A 113 -0.41 -25.86 -38.74
CA ARG A 113 -1.70 -25.46 -38.19
C ARG A 113 -1.55 -24.53 -36.98
N ALA A 114 -0.54 -24.76 -36.13
CA ALA A 114 -0.23 -23.89 -35.00
C ALA A 114 0.18 -22.49 -35.46
N LYS A 115 0.98 -22.37 -36.53
CA LYS A 115 1.34 -21.08 -37.15
C LYS A 115 0.15 -20.37 -37.82
N GLU A 116 -0.83 -21.13 -38.35
CA GLU A 116 -2.08 -20.55 -38.85
C GLU A 116 -2.94 -19.97 -37.71
N LEU A 117 -2.95 -20.62 -36.55
CA LEU A 117 -3.68 -20.18 -35.36
C LEU A 117 -2.98 -19.02 -34.64
N ASN A 118 -1.64 -19.04 -34.57
CA ASN A 118 -0.82 -17.94 -34.07
C ASN A 118 0.24 -17.55 -35.11
N PRO A 119 -0.02 -16.53 -35.93
CA PRO A 119 0.94 -16.04 -36.93
C PRO A 119 2.25 -15.50 -36.35
N LYS A 120 2.32 -15.21 -35.04
CA LYS A 120 3.55 -14.80 -34.35
C LYS A 120 4.44 -15.99 -33.95
N LEU A 121 3.93 -17.22 -34.00
CA LEU A 121 4.65 -18.42 -33.60
C LEU A 121 5.87 -18.65 -34.50
N ARG A 122 7.04 -18.68 -33.89
CA ARG A 122 8.32 -18.99 -34.52
C ARG A 122 8.89 -20.29 -33.99
N GLN A 123 9.35 -21.12 -34.90
CA GLN A 123 9.99 -22.39 -34.61
C GLN A 123 11.51 -22.27 -34.75
N PHE A 124 12.22 -22.67 -33.70
CA PHE A 124 13.68 -22.62 -33.63
C PHE A 124 14.27 -24.02 -33.47
N GLU A 125 15.38 -24.26 -34.17
CA GLU A 125 16.17 -25.48 -34.01
C GLU A 125 17.22 -25.32 -32.92
N TYR A 126 17.24 -26.25 -31.99
CA TYR A 126 18.26 -26.34 -30.97
C TYR A 126 19.55 -26.91 -31.56
N ILE A 127 20.66 -26.19 -31.37
CA ILE A 127 22.02 -26.62 -31.71
C ILE A 127 22.94 -26.42 -30.50
N GLN A 128 23.67 -27.46 -30.12
CA GLN A 128 24.60 -27.43 -28.99
C GLN A 128 26.05 -27.42 -29.47
N SER A 129 26.91 -26.65 -28.80
CA SER A 129 28.35 -26.62 -29.06
C SER A 129 29.07 -27.66 -28.22
N GLU A 130 29.65 -28.65 -28.88
CA GLU A 130 30.35 -29.74 -28.18
C GLU A 130 31.86 -29.47 -28.02
N SER A 131 32.39 -28.40 -28.63
CA SER A 131 33.82 -28.02 -28.59
C SER A 131 34.31 -27.49 -27.24
N GLY A 132 33.40 -27.12 -26.33
CA GLY A 132 33.71 -26.42 -25.07
C GLY A 132 33.22 -27.12 -23.80
N ARG A 133 32.92 -28.42 -23.87
CA ARG A 133 32.30 -29.19 -22.78
C ARG A 133 33.32 -30.15 -22.12
N ILE A 134 33.51 -30.06 -20.80
CA ILE A 134 34.50 -30.86 -20.03
C ILE A 134 34.12 -32.34 -19.91
N ASP A 135 32.85 -32.68 -20.09
CA ASP A 135 32.30 -34.02 -20.04
C ASP A 135 32.62 -34.85 -21.29
N PHE A 136 33.22 -34.24 -22.33
CA PHE A 136 33.77 -34.92 -23.51
C PHE A 136 35.31 -34.92 -23.53
N THR A 137 35.93 -34.99 -22.35
CA THR A 137 37.38 -35.08 -22.21
C THR A 137 37.85 -36.53 -22.13
N TYR A 138 38.96 -36.86 -22.81
CA TYR A 138 39.69 -38.12 -22.62
C TYR A 138 41.04 -37.79 -21.96
N ASN A 139 41.29 -38.29 -20.73
CA ASN A 139 42.47 -37.94 -19.91
C ASN A 139 42.64 -36.43 -19.61
N GLY A 140 41.55 -35.66 -19.58
CA GLY A 140 41.60 -34.21 -19.32
C GLY A 140 42.00 -33.35 -20.52
N ASP A 141 42.09 -33.96 -21.71
CA ASP A 141 42.26 -33.26 -22.99
C ASP A 141 40.88 -33.02 -23.62
N HIS A 142 40.56 -31.76 -23.94
CA HIS A 142 39.26 -31.35 -24.49
C HIS A 142 39.23 -31.51 -26.01
N ALA A 143 38.02 -31.63 -26.57
CA ALA A 143 37.84 -31.77 -28.01
C ALA A 143 38.26 -30.49 -28.76
N HIS A 144 39.37 -30.56 -29.52
CA HIS A 144 39.89 -29.45 -30.31
C HIS A 144 40.25 -29.86 -31.75
N LEU A 145 40.15 -28.90 -32.66
CA LEU A 145 40.63 -29.01 -34.04
C LEU A 145 42.15 -28.79 -34.09
N ASN A 146 42.83 -29.50 -34.98
CA ASN A 146 44.22 -29.21 -35.32
C ASN A 146 44.32 -27.85 -36.05
N SER A 147 45.54 -27.30 -36.12
CA SER A 147 45.80 -26.04 -36.83
C SER A 147 45.51 -26.07 -38.34
N ASP A 148 45.36 -27.25 -38.93
CA ASP A 148 44.96 -27.46 -40.32
C ASP A 148 43.44 -27.65 -40.49
N GLY A 149 42.66 -27.47 -39.42
CA GLY A 149 41.20 -27.65 -39.40
C GLY A 149 40.75 -29.12 -39.42
N THR A 150 41.66 -30.08 -39.21
CA THR A 150 41.34 -31.51 -39.19
C THR A 150 41.23 -32.08 -37.78
N TRP A 151 40.59 -33.25 -37.66
CA TRP A 151 40.58 -34.08 -36.46
C TRP A 151 41.63 -35.20 -36.49
N ILE A 152 42.47 -35.27 -37.52
CA ILE A 152 43.39 -36.38 -37.74
C ILE A 152 44.44 -36.38 -36.61
N GLY A 153 44.37 -37.37 -35.72
CA GLY A 153 45.27 -37.51 -34.57
C GLY A 153 44.75 -36.89 -33.26
N SER A 154 43.55 -36.31 -33.24
CA SER A 154 42.91 -35.83 -32.00
C SER A 154 42.58 -37.01 -31.08
N THR A 155 42.86 -36.83 -29.79
CA THR A 155 42.67 -37.83 -28.71
C THR A 155 41.31 -37.77 -28.03
N ALA A 156 40.44 -36.83 -28.41
CA ALA A 156 39.13 -36.63 -27.78
C ALA A 156 38.11 -37.73 -28.12
N GLU A 157 37.31 -38.14 -27.14
CA GLU A 157 36.25 -39.13 -27.31
C GLU A 157 34.96 -38.48 -27.84
N LEU A 158 34.72 -38.59 -29.15
CA LEU A 158 33.61 -37.93 -29.85
C LEU A 158 32.39 -38.87 -30.08
N SER A 159 32.23 -39.89 -29.24
CA SER A 159 31.24 -40.98 -29.43
C SER A 159 29.80 -40.57 -29.07
N GLY A 160 29.61 -39.43 -28.39
CA GLY A 160 28.30 -38.91 -27.96
C GLY A 160 28.09 -37.41 -28.24
N CYS A 161 28.79 -36.86 -29.25
CA CYS A 161 28.72 -35.45 -29.62
C CYS A 161 28.15 -35.25 -31.02
N THR A 162 27.41 -34.15 -31.19
CA THR A 162 27.06 -33.64 -32.51
C THR A 162 28.32 -33.14 -33.25
N LYS A 163 28.58 -33.70 -34.44
CA LYS A 163 29.80 -33.44 -35.23
C LYS A 163 29.77 -32.18 -36.10
N ILE A 164 29.51 -31.01 -35.53
CA ILE A 164 29.54 -29.71 -36.24
C ILE A 164 30.80 -28.95 -35.82
N TYR A 165 31.80 -28.93 -36.69
CA TYR A 165 33.17 -28.58 -36.30
C TYR A 165 33.77 -27.42 -37.08
N THR A 166 33.25 -27.10 -38.26
CA THR A 166 33.76 -25.99 -39.07
C THR A 166 32.65 -24.99 -39.35
N TYR A 167 33.02 -23.73 -39.61
CA TYR A 167 32.09 -22.70 -40.03
C TYR A 167 31.29 -23.07 -41.29
N GLU A 168 31.89 -23.82 -42.21
CA GLU A 168 31.22 -24.33 -43.41
C GLU A 168 30.13 -25.34 -43.05
N GLN A 169 30.42 -26.29 -42.15
CA GLN A 169 29.42 -27.24 -41.65
C GLN A 169 28.28 -26.54 -40.90
N ILE A 170 28.59 -25.48 -40.15
CA ILE A 170 27.57 -24.64 -39.52
C ILE A 170 26.67 -24.02 -40.59
N CYS A 171 27.25 -23.43 -41.62
CA CYS A 171 26.52 -22.84 -42.75
C CYS A 171 25.61 -23.87 -43.44
N ASP A 172 26.10 -25.08 -43.71
CA ASP A 172 25.33 -26.18 -44.32
C ASP A 172 24.10 -26.60 -43.49
N TRP A 173 24.21 -26.50 -42.16
CA TRP A 173 23.10 -26.75 -41.25
C TRP A 173 22.09 -25.61 -41.22
N LEU A 174 22.57 -24.37 -41.23
CA LEU A 174 21.69 -23.19 -41.33
C LEU A 174 20.89 -23.22 -42.64
N ASP A 175 21.53 -23.56 -43.76
CA ASP A 175 20.85 -23.73 -45.05
C ASP A 175 19.77 -24.81 -44.97
N TYR A 176 20.09 -25.97 -44.38
CA TYR A 176 19.11 -27.05 -44.18
C TYR A 176 17.94 -26.66 -43.27
N PHE A 177 18.18 -25.95 -42.17
CA PHE A 177 17.11 -25.50 -41.28
C PHE A 177 16.17 -24.51 -41.99
N LYS A 178 16.74 -23.60 -42.78
CA LYS A 178 15.93 -22.69 -43.58
C LYS A 178 15.10 -23.42 -44.64
N GLU A 179 15.72 -24.34 -45.38
CA GLU A 179 15.05 -25.17 -46.40
C GLU A 179 13.91 -26.01 -45.81
N THR A 180 14.02 -26.43 -44.55
CA THR A 180 13.00 -27.24 -43.87
C THR A 180 11.98 -26.43 -43.07
N GLY A 181 11.99 -25.10 -43.21
CA GLY A 181 10.93 -24.22 -42.71
C GLY A 181 11.10 -23.70 -41.28
N SER A 182 12.30 -23.78 -40.72
CA SER A 182 12.62 -23.17 -39.43
C SER A 182 12.75 -21.64 -39.54
N ASP A 183 12.34 -20.95 -38.49
CA ASP A 183 12.41 -19.49 -38.41
C ASP A 183 13.71 -19.01 -37.76
N GLY A 184 14.40 -19.89 -37.02
CA GLY A 184 15.67 -19.56 -36.40
C GLY A 184 16.39 -20.73 -35.74
N VAL A 185 17.47 -20.41 -35.02
CA VAL A 185 18.34 -21.37 -34.33
C VAL A 185 18.58 -20.94 -32.88
N PHE A 186 18.45 -21.87 -31.94
CA PHE A 186 18.83 -21.70 -30.54
C PHE A 186 20.21 -22.28 -30.29
N TRP A 187 21.15 -21.41 -29.93
CA TRP A 187 22.55 -21.73 -29.72
C TRP A 187 22.81 -22.01 -28.24
N ASP A 188 22.97 -23.29 -27.90
CA ASP A 188 23.26 -23.75 -26.54
C ASP A 188 24.74 -24.10 -26.31
N ASP A 189 25.30 -23.68 -25.18
CA ASP A 189 26.71 -23.88 -24.81
C ASP A 189 27.79 -23.28 -25.75
N TRP A 190 27.43 -22.42 -26.72
CA TRP A 190 28.37 -21.84 -27.71
C TRP A 190 29.34 -20.77 -27.19
N GLY A 191 29.30 -20.45 -25.90
CA GLY A 191 30.18 -19.48 -25.23
C GLY A 191 31.16 -20.08 -24.20
N TYR A 192 31.27 -21.41 -24.13
CA TYR A 192 32.13 -22.12 -23.16
C TYR A 192 33.47 -22.62 -23.75
N ASP A 193 33.89 -22.11 -24.92
CA ASP A 193 35.17 -22.51 -25.52
C ASP A 193 36.36 -22.22 -24.58
N PHE A 194 37.33 -23.15 -24.50
CA PHE A 194 38.42 -23.09 -23.51
C PHE A 194 39.66 -22.35 -24.02
N ALA A 195 39.92 -22.39 -25.32
CA ALA A 195 41.08 -21.75 -25.92
C ALA A 195 40.69 -20.92 -27.15
N LYS A 196 41.45 -19.85 -27.35
CA LYS A 196 41.28 -18.93 -28.47
C LYS A 196 41.53 -19.63 -29.80
N GLU A 197 42.50 -20.52 -29.82
CA GLU A 197 42.90 -21.32 -30.97
C GLU A 197 41.75 -22.20 -31.46
N ASP A 198 41.00 -22.82 -30.54
CA ASP A 198 39.86 -23.69 -30.85
C ASP A 198 38.75 -22.92 -31.57
N VAL A 199 38.42 -21.73 -31.04
CA VAL A 199 37.48 -20.79 -31.66
C VAL A 199 37.96 -20.41 -33.05
N CYS A 200 39.23 -20.06 -33.18
CA CYS A 200 39.79 -19.63 -34.46
C CYS A 200 39.75 -20.75 -35.50
N TYR A 201 40.17 -21.97 -35.16
CA TYR A 201 40.16 -23.09 -36.10
C TYR A 201 38.75 -23.51 -36.50
N GLN A 202 37.79 -23.54 -35.55
CA GLN A 202 36.38 -23.80 -35.85
C GLN A 202 35.81 -22.76 -36.82
N MET A 203 36.15 -21.49 -36.63
CA MET A 203 35.65 -20.38 -37.44
C MET A 203 36.47 -20.10 -38.71
N GLY A 204 37.57 -20.83 -38.94
CA GLY A 204 38.48 -20.58 -40.07
C GLY A 204 39.27 -19.27 -39.95
N LEU A 205 39.47 -18.77 -38.73
CA LEU A 205 40.23 -17.57 -38.40
C LEU A 205 41.69 -17.91 -38.08
N ASN A 206 42.57 -16.92 -38.22
CA ASN A 206 43.97 -17.03 -37.83
C ASN A 206 44.15 -16.65 -36.34
N PRO A 207 44.61 -17.55 -35.45
CA PRO A 207 44.77 -17.27 -34.02
C PRO A 207 45.70 -16.10 -33.70
N ALA A 208 46.62 -15.75 -34.61
CA ALA A 208 47.55 -14.63 -34.44
C ALA A 208 46.87 -13.25 -34.53
N ASP A 209 45.67 -13.17 -35.11
CA ASP A 209 44.92 -11.91 -35.28
C ASP A 209 44.12 -11.52 -34.03
N TYR A 210 44.11 -12.39 -33.00
CA TYR A 210 43.35 -12.20 -31.77
C TYR A 210 44.26 -12.35 -30.56
N ASP A 211 44.24 -11.39 -29.64
CA ASP A 211 45.10 -11.42 -28.45
C ASP A 211 44.51 -12.27 -27.30
N THR A 212 43.18 -12.39 -27.24
CA THR A 212 42.47 -13.03 -26.12
C THR A 212 41.35 -13.94 -26.61
N LEU A 213 40.94 -14.89 -25.77
CA LEU A 213 39.77 -15.74 -26.00
C LEU A 213 38.50 -14.90 -26.22
N ASN A 214 38.28 -13.86 -25.42
CA ASN A 214 37.11 -12.99 -25.56
C ASN A 214 37.08 -12.28 -26.92
N ALA A 215 38.24 -11.82 -27.44
CA ALA A 215 38.31 -11.22 -28.76
C ALA A 215 37.91 -12.19 -29.88
N ALA A 216 38.37 -13.45 -29.80
CA ALA A 216 37.97 -14.50 -30.75
C ALA A 216 36.49 -14.89 -30.60
N LEU A 217 35.98 -15.02 -29.37
CA LEU A 217 34.56 -15.30 -29.09
C LEU A 217 33.65 -14.19 -29.61
N ASN A 218 34.06 -12.93 -29.47
CA ASN A 218 33.33 -11.78 -30.00
C ASN A 218 33.18 -11.87 -31.53
N GLU A 219 34.26 -12.20 -32.23
CA GLU A 219 34.20 -12.39 -33.69
C GLU A 219 33.38 -13.63 -34.08
N LYS A 220 33.53 -14.75 -33.36
CA LYS A 220 32.70 -15.95 -33.54
C LYS A 220 31.21 -15.60 -33.51
N TRP A 221 30.75 -14.88 -32.48
CA TRP A 221 29.34 -14.47 -32.40
C TRP A 221 28.92 -13.57 -33.56
N LYS A 222 29.73 -12.58 -33.97
CA LYS A 222 29.45 -11.72 -35.14
C LYS A 222 29.29 -12.54 -36.41
N MET A 223 30.17 -13.51 -36.64
CA MET A 223 30.11 -14.41 -37.79
C MET A 223 28.86 -15.30 -37.79
N LEU A 224 28.48 -15.86 -36.64
CA LEU A 224 27.29 -16.71 -36.49
C LEU A 224 26.00 -15.90 -36.72
N ILE A 225 25.89 -14.72 -36.11
CA ILE A 225 24.75 -13.83 -36.27
C ILE A 225 24.59 -13.43 -37.75
N THR A 226 25.68 -13.00 -38.36
CA THR A 226 25.69 -12.65 -39.79
C THR A 226 25.28 -13.83 -40.67
N ALA A 227 25.73 -15.06 -40.34
CA ALA A 227 25.37 -16.25 -41.09
C ALA A 227 23.87 -16.59 -40.99
N CYS A 228 23.26 -16.44 -39.82
CA CYS A 228 21.83 -16.60 -39.60
C CYS A 228 21.03 -15.54 -40.37
N HIS A 229 21.37 -14.25 -40.22
CA HIS A 229 20.64 -13.16 -40.85
C HIS A 229 20.69 -13.20 -42.37
N LYS A 230 21.85 -13.56 -42.97
CA LYS A 230 21.99 -13.75 -44.42
C LYS A 230 21.02 -14.82 -44.98
N ARG A 231 20.59 -15.77 -44.15
CA ARG A 231 19.65 -16.84 -44.51
C ARG A 231 18.21 -16.52 -44.09
N GLY A 232 17.96 -15.34 -43.52
CA GLY A 232 16.65 -14.98 -42.97
C GLY A 232 16.25 -15.89 -41.80
N LEU A 233 17.21 -16.29 -40.97
CA LEU A 233 17.01 -17.00 -39.72
C LEU A 233 17.26 -16.04 -38.55
N ALA A 234 16.36 -16.03 -37.57
CA ALA A 234 16.62 -15.42 -36.27
C ALA A 234 17.53 -16.32 -35.43
N LEU A 235 18.13 -15.78 -34.38
CA LEU A 235 18.85 -16.60 -33.41
C LEU A 235 18.39 -16.37 -31.97
N ILE A 236 18.58 -17.40 -31.15
CA ILE A 236 18.47 -17.33 -29.70
C ILE A 236 19.83 -17.69 -29.11
N THR A 237 20.40 -16.82 -28.27
CA THR A 237 21.66 -17.11 -27.56
C THR A 237 21.36 -17.60 -26.15
N ASN A 238 21.97 -18.70 -25.71
CA ASN A 238 21.89 -19.15 -24.31
C ASN A 238 23.18 -18.88 -23.53
N GLY A 239 23.05 -18.69 -22.21
CA GLY A 239 24.16 -18.52 -21.27
C GLY A 239 24.42 -17.06 -20.91
N GLY A 240 24.18 -16.70 -19.64
CA GLY A 240 24.16 -15.34 -19.09
C GLY A 240 25.49 -14.55 -19.07
N ARG A 241 26.33 -14.67 -20.10
CA ARG A 241 27.61 -13.94 -20.25
C ARG A 241 27.71 -12.92 -21.40
N PRO A 242 26.66 -12.53 -22.15
CA PRO A 242 26.85 -11.84 -23.43
C PRO A 242 27.60 -10.50 -23.33
N PHE A 243 27.54 -9.82 -22.18
CA PHE A 243 28.07 -8.46 -22.02
C PHE A 243 29.57 -8.36 -21.72
N ASN A 244 30.23 -9.45 -21.30
CA ASN A 244 31.65 -9.41 -20.90
C ASN A 244 32.63 -9.85 -22.00
N VAL A 245 32.11 -10.30 -23.16
CA VAL A 245 32.91 -10.88 -24.26
C VAL A 245 33.33 -9.82 -25.28
N GLY A 246 32.46 -8.85 -25.58
CA GLY A 246 32.71 -7.79 -26.57
C GLY A 246 31.41 -7.15 -27.03
N ASP A 247 31.41 -6.52 -28.21
CA ASP A 247 30.31 -5.75 -28.81
C ASP A 247 29.42 -6.55 -29.79
N TRP A 248 29.58 -7.87 -29.88
CA TRP A 248 28.81 -8.71 -30.81
C TRP A 248 27.28 -8.57 -30.69
N TYR A 249 26.76 -8.22 -29.52
CA TYR A 249 25.33 -7.99 -29.30
C TYR A 249 24.79 -6.84 -30.18
N SER A 250 25.64 -5.94 -30.67
CA SER A 250 25.26 -4.88 -31.62
C SER A 250 24.83 -5.40 -32.99
N TYR A 251 25.18 -6.66 -33.30
CA TYR A 251 24.76 -7.34 -34.54
C TYR A 251 23.37 -7.97 -34.40
N LEU A 252 22.84 -8.09 -33.18
CA LEU A 252 21.50 -8.61 -32.95
C LEU A 252 20.43 -7.59 -33.37
N ASN A 253 19.34 -8.09 -33.95
CA ASN A 253 18.18 -7.29 -34.33
C ASN A 253 16.93 -7.67 -33.51
N GLU A 254 15.81 -7.02 -33.79
CA GLU A 254 14.52 -7.18 -33.08
C GLU A 254 13.88 -8.57 -33.20
N ASN A 255 14.33 -9.39 -34.16
CA ASN A 255 13.91 -10.78 -34.29
C ASN A 255 14.74 -11.72 -33.42
N ASP A 256 15.90 -11.31 -32.93
CA ASP A 256 16.76 -12.18 -32.13
C ASP A 256 16.36 -12.17 -30.65
N VAL A 257 16.74 -13.22 -29.93
CA VAL A 257 16.40 -13.41 -28.52
C VAL A 257 17.64 -13.76 -27.70
N ILE A 258 17.74 -13.24 -26.49
CA ILE A 258 18.71 -13.67 -25.49
C ILE A 258 17.98 -14.49 -24.43
N ALA A 259 18.32 -15.77 -24.30
CA ALA A 259 17.80 -16.64 -23.26
C ALA A 259 18.67 -16.56 -22.00
N MET A 260 18.02 -16.21 -20.89
CA MET A 260 18.60 -16.30 -19.55
C MET A 260 18.13 -17.59 -18.91
N GLU A 261 18.95 -18.64 -19.03
CA GLU A 261 18.67 -19.92 -18.40
C GLU A 261 18.92 -19.89 -16.88
N SER A 262 18.08 -20.64 -16.14
CA SER A 262 18.14 -20.72 -14.67
C SER A 262 18.02 -19.33 -14.03
N CYS A 263 17.17 -18.49 -14.62
CA CYS A 263 17.06 -17.08 -14.28
C CYS A 263 16.54 -16.87 -12.85
N MET A 264 15.29 -17.22 -12.59
CA MET A 264 14.63 -17.15 -11.30
C MET A 264 14.53 -18.51 -10.61
N ILE A 265 14.51 -19.62 -11.38
CA ILE A 265 14.49 -20.98 -10.84
C ILE A 265 15.48 -21.87 -11.60
N SER A 266 16.44 -22.42 -10.85
CA SER A 266 17.56 -23.18 -11.41
C SER A 266 17.15 -24.56 -11.94
N SER A 267 17.76 -24.98 -13.06
CA SER A 267 17.73 -26.38 -13.50
C SER A 267 18.43 -27.32 -12.49
N ALA A 268 19.40 -26.80 -11.73
CA ALA A 268 20.11 -27.52 -10.68
C ALA A 268 19.29 -27.54 -9.38
N GLY A 269 18.34 -28.48 -9.32
CA GLY A 269 17.57 -28.77 -8.09
C GLY A 269 16.36 -27.87 -7.86
N ASN A 270 15.89 -27.14 -8.88
CA ASN A 270 14.72 -26.25 -8.83
C ASN A 270 14.80 -25.25 -7.65
N THR A 271 15.98 -24.66 -7.48
CA THR A 271 16.28 -23.72 -6.39
C THR A 271 16.03 -22.28 -6.81
N TRP A 272 15.69 -21.43 -5.84
CA TRP A 272 15.54 -19.99 -6.03
C TRP A 272 16.83 -19.35 -6.54
N GLN A 273 16.69 -18.48 -7.55
CA GLN A 273 17.76 -17.67 -8.12
C GLN A 273 17.33 -16.18 -8.13
N ASN A 274 18.28 -15.29 -8.42
CA ASN A 274 18.09 -13.83 -8.40
C ASN A 274 18.16 -13.19 -9.81
N GLY A 275 18.03 -13.97 -10.87
CA GLY A 275 18.18 -13.51 -12.26
C GLY A 275 17.13 -12.51 -12.72
N HIS A 276 16.05 -12.31 -11.96
CA HIS A 276 15.11 -11.20 -12.16
C HIS A 276 15.81 -9.83 -12.12
N THR A 277 16.86 -9.69 -11.31
CA THR A 277 17.72 -8.49 -11.29
C THR A 277 18.41 -8.30 -12.64
N SER A 278 18.95 -9.37 -13.21
CA SER A 278 19.62 -9.32 -14.52
C SER A 278 18.66 -9.07 -15.68
N LEU A 279 17.41 -9.52 -15.59
CA LEU A 279 16.36 -9.16 -16.55
C LEU A 279 16.11 -7.65 -16.53
N TYR A 280 15.94 -7.07 -15.33
CA TYR A 280 15.73 -5.64 -15.16
C TYR A 280 16.94 -4.82 -15.64
N ASP A 281 18.15 -5.24 -15.29
CA ASP A 281 19.39 -4.59 -15.71
C ASP A 281 19.55 -4.63 -17.24
N TYR A 282 19.19 -5.73 -17.89
CA TYR A 282 19.18 -5.80 -19.34
C TYR A 282 18.17 -4.83 -19.94
N TYR A 283 16.92 -4.88 -19.45
CA TYR A 283 15.84 -4.05 -19.96
C TYR A 283 16.20 -2.57 -19.89
N THR A 284 16.63 -2.11 -18.72
CA THR A 284 16.94 -0.69 -18.45
C THR A 284 18.22 -0.23 -19.12
N ASN A 285 19.32 -0.99 -19.04
CA ASN A 285 20.62 -0.50 -19.49
C ASN A 285 20.89 -0.76 -20.99
N TRP A 286 20.26 -1.79 -21.57
CA TRP A 286 20.57 -2.28 -22.92
C TRP A 286 19.41 -2.13 -23.90
N TYR A 287 18.23 -2.64 -23.55
CA TYR A 287 17.10 -2.71 -24.48
C TYR A 287 16.44 -1.34 -24.69
N VAL A 288 16.01 -0.67 -23.61
CA VAL A 288 15.32 0.64 -23.68
C VAL A 288 16.20 1.72 -24.31
N ASN A 289 17.51 1.67 -24.06
CA ASN A 289 18.49 2.60 -24.62
C ASN A 289 18.93 2.25 -26.05
N GLY A 290 18.39 1.17 -26.65
CA GLY A 290 18.70 0.74 -28.01
C GLY A 290 20.11 0.18 -28.22
N LYS A 291 20.89 -0.08 -27.16
CA LYS A 291 22.24 -0.67 -27.25
C LYS A 291 22.19 -2.12 -27.75
N CYS A 292 21.12 -2.83 -27.42
CA CYS A 292 20.82 -4.16 -27.96
C CYS A 292 19.34 -4.20 -28.35
N LYS A 293 19.04 -4.68 -29.57
CA LYS A 293 17.66 -4.77 -30.07
C LYS A 293 17.01 -6.12 -29.80
N ALA A 294 17.78 -7.11 -29.34
CA ALA A 294 17.26 -8.45 -29.07
C ALA A 294 16.28 -8.44 -27.90
N LYS A 295 15.22 -9.23 -28.03
CA LYS A 295 14.28 -9.49 -26.93
C LYS A 295 14.92 -10.41 -25.91
N ILE A 296 14.47 -10.36 -24.65
CA ILE A 296 15.00 -11.23 -23.58
C ILE A 296 13.98 -12.28 -23.14
N TRP A 297 14.46 -13.50 -22.92
CA TRP A 297 13.67 -14.65 -22.49
C TRP A 297 14.16 -15.13 -21.12
N SER A 298 13.26 -15.16 -20.14
CA SER A 298 13.50 -15.86 -18.87
C SER A 298 13.21 -17.35 -19.03
N LEU A 299 14.25 -18.19 -18.93
CA LEU A 299 14.15 -19.64 -19.04
C LEU A 299 14.35 -20.26 -17.65
N ASP A 300 13.23 -20.66 -17.04
CA ASP A 300 13.15 -21.17 -15.66
C ASP A 300 12.74 -22.64 -15.60
N TYR A 301 12.93 -23.31 -14.47
CA TYR A 301 12.66 -24.74 -14.33
C TYR A 301 11.67 -25.06 -13.21
N ALA A 302 10.44 -25.43 -13.56
CA ALA A 302 9.44 -25.81 -12.58
C ALA A 302 9.80 -27.13 -11.84
N PRO A 303 9.61 -27.20 -10.51
CA PRO A 303 9.72 -28.46 -9.78
C PRO A 303 8.73 -29.51 -10.30
N LYS A 304 9.16 -30.77 -10.44
CA LYS A 304 8.26 -31.88 -10.82
C LYS A 304 7.11 -32.08 -9.83
N SER A 305 7.34 -31.73 -8.55
CA SER A 305 6.35 -31.78 -7.47
C SER A 305 5.41 -30.57 -7.42
N SER A 306 5.50 -29.64 -8.37
CA SER A 306 4.70 -28.40 -8.36
C SER A 306 3.21 -28.59 -8.59
N GLY A 307 2.70 -29.81 -8.77
CA GLY A 307 1.28 -30.08 -9.08
C GLY A 307 0.30 -29.30 -8.20
N ASP A 308 0.56 -29.24 -6.89
CA ASP A 308 -0.34 -28.60 -5.92
C ASP A 308 -0.26 -27.06 -5.92
N TYR A 309 0.85 -26.47 -6.38
CA TYR A 309 1.09 -25.02 -6.40
C TYR A 309 1.47 -24.46 -7.77
N ARG A 310 1.18 -25.22 -8.84
CA ARG A 310 1.58 -24.93 -10.22
C ARG A 310 1.12 -23.55 -10.68
N ASN A 311 -0.10 -23.18 -10.33
CA ASN A 311 -0.69 -21.91 -10.75
C ASN A 311 -0.03 -20.71 -10.04
N GLN A 312 0.36 -20.85 -8.78
CA GLN A 312 1.12 -19.82 -8.04
C GLN A 312 2.53 -19.67 -8.61
N LEU A 313 3.16 -20.79 -8.96
CA LEU A 313 4.47 -20.82 -9.62
C LEU A 313 4.43 -20.09 -10.97
N ILE A 314 3.44 -20.40 -11.82
CA ILE A 314 3.27 -19.72 -13.11
C ILE A 314 2.95 -18.24 -12.91
N THR A 315 2.12 -17.91 -11.91
CA THR A 315 1.82 -16.51 -11.54
C THR A 315 3.10 -15.74 -11.22
N TYR A 316 3.96 -16.29 -10.35
CA TYR A 316 5.25 -15.70 -9.99
C TYR A 316 6.13 -15.47 -11.21
N LEU A 317 6.36 -16.53 -12.00
CA LEU A 317 7.25 -16.48 -13.16
C LEU A 317 6.79 -15.46 -14.18
N CYS A 318 5.48 -15.38 -14.45
CA CYS A 318 4.93 -14.42 -15.40
C CYS A 318 4.97 -12.98 -14.85
N ALA A 319 4.53 -12.76 -13.61
CA ALA A 319 4.48 -11.44 -12.99
C ALA A 319 5.88 -10.82 -12.88
N MET A 320 6.84 -11.57 -12.32
CA MET A 320 8.21 -11.08 -12.12
C MET A 320 8.92 -10.84 -13.46
N SER A 321 8.78 -11.75 -14.42
CA SER A 321 9.36 -11.57 -15.75
C SER A 321 8.82 -10.33 -16.45
N LEU A 322 7.50 -10.12 -16.39
CA LEU A 322 6.86 -8.97 -17.01
C LEU A 322 7.33 -7.66 -16.34
N ALA A 323 7.32 -7.61 -15.01
CA ALA A 323 7.74 -6.46 -14.20
C ALA A 323 9.24 -6.15 -14.29
N CYS A 324 10.07 -7.13 -14.68
CA CYS A 324 11.50 -6.94 -14.97
C CYS A 324 11.79 -6.67 -16.46
N GLY A 325 10.77 -6.58 -17.31
CA GLY A 325 10.95 -6.20 -18.72
C GLY A 325 11.30 -7.35 -19.66
N ALA A 326 11.09 -8.60 -19.25
CA ALA A 326 11.25 -9.75 -20.14
C ALA A 326 10.18 -9.80 -21.22
N HIS A 327 10.53 -10.41 -22.35
CA HIS A 327 9.65 -10.54 -23.52
C HIS A 327 9.13 -11.96 -23.69
N TYR A 328 9.84 -12.95 -23.16
CA TYR A 328 9.44 -14.34 -23.20
C TYR A 328 9.65 -15.01 -21.85
N ILE A 329 8.84 -16.02 -21.55
CA ILE A 329 8.94 -16.85 -20.35
C ILE A 329 8.70 -18.33 -20.67
N SER A 330 9.39 -19.21 -19.95
CA SER A 330 9.14 -20.65 -19.92
C SER A 330 9.46 -21.22 -18.54
N ALA A 331 8.81 -22.32 -18.16
CA ALA A 331 9.00 -22.98 -16.87
C ALA A 331 9.54 -24.43 -17.01
N GLY A 332 10.42 -24.63 -17.99
CA GLY A 332 11.27 -25.81 -18.10
C GLY A 332 11.08 -26.53 -19.42
N VAL A 333 11.75 -27.67 -19.52
CA VAL A 333 11.70 -28.52 -20.72
C VAL A 333 10.38 -29.30 -20.76
N ASN A 334 9.71 -29.28 -21.92
CA ASN A 334 8.40 -29.89 -22.16
C ASN A 334 7.32 -29.42 -21.18
N PHE A 335 7.32 -28.14 -20.81
CA PHE A 335 6.37 -27.56 -19.88
C PHE A 335 5.42 -26.59 -20.59
N PHE A 336 4.13 -26.94 -20.68
CA PHE A 336 3.10 -26.06 -21.21
C PHE A 336 2.63 -25.07 -20.14
N MET A 337 2.71 -23.78 -20.46
CA MET A 337 2.25 -22.67 -19.63
C MET A 337 0.97 -22.06 -20.22
N GLU A 338 0.18 -21.44 -19.35
CA GLU A 338 -0.94 -20.57 -19.73
C GLU A 338 -0.63 -19.16 -19.21
N LYS A 339 -1.10 -18.14 -19.93
CA LYS A 339 -0.98 -16.74 -19.48
C LYS A 339 -2.01 -16.48 -18.36
N PRO A 340 -1.59 -15.92 -17.21
CA PRO A 340 -2.53 -15.41 -16.21
C PRO A 340 -3.34 -14.21 -16.73
N PHE A 341 -4.47 -13.91 -16.07
CA PHE A 341 -5.43 -12.89 -16.55
C PHE A 341 -4.81 -11.50 -16.78
N PHE A 342 -3.83 -11.09 -15.97
CA PHE A 342 -3.27 -9.73 -16.00
C PHE A 342 -2.32 -9.48 -17.20
N ILE A 343 -1.85 -10.55 -17.87
CA ILE A 343 -0.85 -10.40 -18.94
C ILE A 343 -1.40 -9.62 -20.13
N GLU A 344 -2.66 -9.87 -20.51
CA GLU A 344 -3.26 -9.21 -21.67
C GLU A 344 -3.33 -7.70 -21.44
N THR A 345 -3.90 -7.26 -20.32
CA THR A 345 -4.01 -5.85 -19.96
C THR A 345 -2.65 -5.16 -19.85
N LEU A 346 -1.67 -5.79 -19.20
CA LEU A 346 -0.35 -5.19 -18.94
C LEU A 346 0.64 -5.33 -20.11
N THR A 347 0.19 -5.80 -21.27
CA THR A 347 1.00 -5.86 -22.50
C THR A 347 0.42 -5.00 -23.63
N GLU A 348 -0.79 -4.46 -23.46
CA GLU A 348 -1.52 -3.67 -24.45
C GLU A 348 -1.66 -2.21 -24.04
N GLY A 349 -0.55 -1.47 -24.01
CA GLY A 349 -0.55 -0.02 -23.75
C GLY A 349 0.60 0.72 -24.42
N THR A 350 0.45 2.05 -24.57
CA THR A 350 1.38 2.92 -25.32
C THR A 350 2.46 3.55 -24.45
N LYS A 351 2.25 3.66 -23.13
CA LYS A 351 3.20 4.18 -22.14
C LYS A 351 3.39 3.14 -21.05
N LYS A 352 4.64 2.69 -20.90
CA LYS A 352 5.03 1.66 -19.95
C LYS A 352 6.11 2.19 -19.03
N ILE A 353 5.91 2.01 -17.73
CA ILE A 353 6.89 2.37 -16.71
C ILE A 353 7.22 1.10 -15.92
N ILE A 354 8.47 0.66 -15.99
CA ILE A 354 9.01 -0.40 -15.13
C ILE A 354 9.94 0.26 -14.13
N THR A 355 9.68 0.05 -12.85
CA THR A 355 10.45 0.61 -11.75
C THR A 355 10.87 -0.50 -10.81
N LYS A 356 12.18 -0.60 -10.53
CA LYS A 356 12.68 -1.40 -9.42
C LYS A 356 12.52 -0.59 -8.14
N MET A 357 11.66 -1.05 -7.24
CA MET A 357 11.47 -0.43 -5.93
C MET A 357 12.56 -0.90 -4.95
N ASP A 358 12.85 -2.21 -4.95
CA ASP A 358 13.99 -2.81 -4.24
C ASP A 358 14.47 -4.10 -4.94
N ASP A 359 15.45 -4.84 -4.39
CA ASP A 359 15.99 -6.06 -4.99
C ASP A 359 14.97 -7.22 -5.16
N ASN A 360 13.85 -7.16 -4.45
CA ASN A 360 12.77 -8.14 -4.43
C ASN A 360 11.40 -7.55 -4.83
N THR A 361 11.28 -6.23 -5.00
CA THR A 361 10.04 -5.55 -5.36
C THR A 361 10.16 -4.77 -6.66
N TYR A 362 9.30 -5.09 -7.62
CA TYR A 362 9.27 -4.47 -8.95
C TYR A 362 7.85 -4.02 -9.27
N HIS A 363 7.75 -2.85 -9.91
CA HIS A 363 6.50 -2.23 -10.30
C HIS A 363 6.43 -2.04 -11.81
N LEU A 364 5.28 -2.38 -12.39
CA LEU A 364 4.96 -2.19 -13.79
C LEU A 364 3.66 -1.39 -13.90
N GLN A 365 3.71 -0.27 -14.59
CA GLN A 365 2.55 0.53 -14.94
C GLN A 365 2.38 0.55 -16.46
N VAL A 366 1.15 0.28 -16.92
CA VAL A 366 0.75 0.32 -18.34
C VAL A 366 -0.61 1.00 -18.43
N GLY A 367 -0.63 2.25 -18.89
CA GLY A 367 -1.83 3.09 -18.80
C GLY A 367 -2.23 3.30 -17.33
N ASP A 368 -3.50 3.06 -17.02
CA ASP A 368 -4.06 3.15 -15.66
C ASP A 368 -3.91 1.86 -14.84
N HIS A 369 -3.34 0.81 -15.44
CA HIS A 369 -3.15 -0.47 -14.77
C HIS A 369 -1.76 -0.61 -14.18
N GLU A 370 -1.70 -1.13 -12.96
CA GLU A 370 -0.47 -1.28 -12.18
C GLU A 370 -0.32 -2.72 -11.68
N LEU A 371 0.93 -3.21 -11.72
CA LEU A 371 1.34 -4.49 -11.16
C LEU A 371 2.57 -4.29 -10.28
N GLU A 372 2.42 -4.53 -8.98
CA GLU A 372 3.51 -4.62 -8.02
C GLU A 372 3.79 -6.09 -7.69
N VAL A 373 5.06 -6.48 -7.77
CA VAL A 373 5.50 -7.86 -7.61
C VAL A 373 6.47 -7.94 -6.44
N HIS A 374 6.08 -8.64 -5.37
CA HIS A 374 6.90 -8.83 -4.17
C HIS A 374 7.40 -10.26 -4.07
N ARG A 375 8.69 -10.44 -4.32
CA ARG A 375 9.40 -11.70 -4.05
C ARG A 375 9.71 -11.81 -2.55
N TRP A 376 9.59 -13.02 -2.01
CA TRP A 376 9.98 -13.26 -0.62
C TRP A 376 11.49 -13.01 -0.42
N LYS A 377 11.86 -12.04 0.41
CA LYS A 377 13.26 -11.63 0.61
C LYS A 377 14.22 -12.73 1.06
N SER A 378 13.70 -13.75 1.75
CA SER A 378 14.48 -14.92 2.20
C SER A 378 14.25 -16.14 1.30
N ALA A 379 13.89 -15.93 0.03
CA ALA A 379 13.73 -17.01 -0.94
C ALA A 379 15.10 -17.66 -1.23
N ASP A 380 15.33 -18.82 -0.61
CA ASP A 380 16.50 -19.66 -0.75
C ASP A 380 16.11 -21.15 -0.83
N GLY A 381 17.07 -22.00 -1.25
CA GLY A 381 16.84 -23.43 -1.38
C GLY A 381 15.82 -23.81 -2.47
N THR A 382 15.27 -25.02 -2.37
CA THR A 382 14.31 -25.57 -3.35
C THR A 382 12.96 -24.88 -3.24
N VAL A 383 12.40 -24.51 -4.40
CA VAL A 383 11.05 -23.94 -4.47
C VAL A 383 10.01 -24.96 -3.98
N SER A 384 9.19 -24.53 -3.04
CA SER A 384 8.10 -25.30 -2.42
C SER A 384 6.84 -24.47 -2.27
N GLU A 385 5.69 -25.11 -2.06
CA GLU A 385 4.40 -24.43 -1.80
C GLU A 385 4.51 -23.38 -0.68
N SER A 386 5.21 -23.70 0.41
CA SER A 386 5.37 -22.78 1.54
C SER A 386 6.27 -21.58 1.23
N SER A 387 7.21 -21.72 0.29
CA SER A 387 8.07 -20.61 -0.14
C SER A 387 7.41 -19.73 -1.20
N ILE A 388 6.73 -20.31 -2.19
CA ILE A 388 6.08 -19.56 -3.27
C ILE A 388 4.86 -18.78 -2.77
N SER A 389 4.12 -19.32 -1.80
CA SER A 389 2.96 -18.66 -1.18
C SER A 389 3.30 -17.41 -0.36
N LYS A 390 4.58 -17.17 -0.07
CA LYS A 390 5.08 -15.94 0.57
C LYS A 390 5.36 -14.81 -0.41
N CYS A 391 5.42 -15.11 -1.71
CA CYS A 391 5.42 -14.08 -2.74
C CYS A 391 3.97 -13.59 -2.94
N TYR A 392 3.79 -12.30 -3.15
CA TYR A 392 2.48 -11.69 -3.35
C TYR A 392 2.56 -10.56 -4.37
N TYR A 393 1.41 -10.21 -4.92
CA TYR A 393 1.29 -9.27 -6.03
C TYR A 393 0.13 -8.34 -5.77
N LEU A 394 0.24 -7.09 -6.22
CA LEU A 394 -0.85 -6.13 -6.26
C LEU A 394 -1.16 -5.83 -7.72
N TYR A 395 -2.39 -6.08 -8.16
CA TYR A 395 -2.88 -5.65 -9.48
C TYR A 395 -3.97 -4.60 -9.25
N ASP A 396 -3.73 -3.36 -9.68
CA ASP A 396 -4.59 -2.20 -9.40
C ASP A 396 -4.97 -2.12 -7.91
N SER A 397 -3.95 -2.14 -7.04
CA SER A 397 -4.08 -2.19 -5.57
C SER A 397 -4.80 -3.43 -5.00
N THR A 398 -5.17 -4.41 -5.82
CA THR A 398 -5.83 -5.64 -5.37
C THR A 398 -4.82 -6.77 -5.15
N PRO A 399 -4.69 -7.30 -3.93
CA PRO A 399 -3.72 -8.36 -3.66
C PRO A 399 -4.14 -9.71 -4.21
N PHE A 400 -3.19 -10.44 -4.80
CA PHE A 400 -3.36 -11.83 -5.20
C PHE A 400 -2.06 -12.61 -5.07
N ASN A 401 -2.15 -13.94 -5.09
CA ASN A 401 -1.00 -14.86 -5.14
C ASN A 401 -1.16 -15.96 -6.21
N ASN A 402 -2.36 -16.08 -6.78
CA ASN A 402 -2.71 -17.05 -7.80
C ASN A 402 -3.67 -16.39 -8.81
N ALA A 403 -3.15 -16.03 -9.98
CA ALA A 403 -3.89 -15.36 -11.03
C ALA A 403 -4.69 -16.31 -11.95
N PHE A 404 -4.95 -17.54 -11.49
CA PHE A 404 -5.85 -18.49 -12.16
C PHE A 404 -7.13 -18.76 -11.36
N LEU A 405 -7.29 -18.09 -10.21
CA LEU A 405 -8.54 -18.11 -9.45
C LEU A 405 -9.51 -17.08 -10.02
N THR A 406 -10.80 -17.40 -10.01
CA THR A 406 -11.85 -16.41 -10.29
C THR A 406 -11.84 -15.31 -9.23
N ALA A 407 -12.42 -14.13 -9.51
CA ALA A 407 -12.53 -13.05 -8.52
C ALA A 407 -13.14 -13.54 -7.19
N SER A 408 -14.12 -14.45 -7.23
CA SER A 408 -14.67 -15.11 -6.05
C SER A 408 -13.68 -16.05 -5.35
N GLY A 409 -12.79 -16.73 -6.09
CA GLY A 409 -11.73 -17.57 -5.55
C GLY A 409 -10.59 -16.77 -4.89
N ILE A 410 -10.24 -15.61 -5.45
CA ILE A 410 -9.32 -14.64 -4.83
C ILE A 410 -9.96 -14.08 -3.56
N GLY A 411 -11.23 -13.66 -3.64
CA GLY A 411 -12.00 -13.20 -2.48
C GLY A 411 -12.15 -14.27 -1.40
N TYR A 412 -12.32 -15.54 -1.75
CA TYR A 412 -12.40 -16.66 -0.81
C TYR A 412 -11.04 -16.97 -0.14
N GLN A 413 -9.93 -16.97 -0.89
CA GLN A 413 -8.60 -17.14 -0.28
C GLN A 413 -8.22 -15.95 0.59
N PHE A 414 -8.56 -14.73 0.17
CA PHE A 414 -8.39 -13.55 0.99
C PHE A 414 -9.26 -13.62 2.24
N SER A 415 -10.53 -13.99 2.12
CA SER A 415 -11.42 -14.23 3.26
C SER A 415 -10.95 -15.39 4.14
N GLY A 416 -10.28 -16.40 3.57
CA GLY A 416 -9.68 -17.52 4.31
C GLY A 416 -8.41 -17.14 5.06
N ARG A 417 -7.58 -16.28 4.46
CA ARG A 417 -6.41 -15.68 5.12
C ARG A 417 -6.85 -14.67 6.17
N LEU A 418 -7.86 -13.85 5.86
CA LEU A 418 -8.49 -12.92 6.77
C LEU A 418 -9.12 -13.70 7.92
N SER A 419 -9.86 -14.78 7.68
CA SER A 419 -10.43 -15.62 8.73
C SER A 419 -9.37 -16.40 9.52
N THR A 420 -8.22 -16.74 8.93
CA THR A 420 -7.08 -17.31 9.67
C THR A 420 -6.40 -16.25 10.52
N VAL A 421 -6.28 -15.03 10.02
CA VAL A 421 -5.76 -13.88 10.76
C VAL A 421 -6.72 -13.48 11.86
N GLU A 422 -8.02 -13.40 11.60
CA GLU A 422 -9.12 -13.20 12.54
C GLU A 422 -9.14 -14.34 13.56
N SER A 423 -9.03 -15.61 13.16
CA SER A 423 -8.97 -16.74 14.09
C SER A 423 -7.70 -16.72 14.95
N ARG A 424 -6.56 -16.26 14.41
CA ARG A 424 -5.34 -16.02 15.20
C ARG A 424 -5.53 -14.83 16.13
N ILE A 425 -6.15 -13.75 15.67
CA ILE A 425 -6.50 -12.57 16.45
C ILE A 425 -7.48 -12.96 17.55
N ASP A 426 -8.49 -13.79 17.29
CA ASP A 426 -9.53 -14.26 18.20
C ASP A 426 -8.98 -15.30 19.18
N GLY A 427 -8.06 -16.14 18.72
CA GLY A 427 -7.30 -17.10 19.52
C GLY A 427 -6.17 -16.46 20.33
N MET A 428 -5.80 -15.21 20.06
CA MET A 428 -4.93 -14.45 20.94
C MET A 428 -5.65 -14.22 22.27
N THR A 429 -4.89 -14.25 23.36
CA THR A 429 -5.40 -13.78 24.64
C THR A 429 -5.80 -12.31 24.50
N GLU A 430 -6.80 -11.87 25.27
CA GLU A 430 -7.24 -10.47 25.27
C GLU A 430 -6.08 -9.49 25.46
N ASP A 431 -5.07 -9.89 26.23
CA ASP A 431 -3.81 -9.16 26.44
C ASP A 431 -2.99 -8.96 25.15
N ASN A 432 -2.88 -9.98 24.29
CA ASN A 432 -2.08 -9.93 23.06
C ASN A 432 -2.72 -9.06 21.97
N ARG A 433 -4.06 -9.06 21.89
CA ARG A 433 -4.81 -8.15 21.00
C ARG A 433 -4.64 -6.70 21.44
N LYS A 434 -4.77 -6.42 22.75
CA LYS A 434 -4.58 -5.07 23.32
C LYS A 434 -3.16 -4.56 23.12
N ASN A 435 -2.15 -5.40 23.30
CA ASN A 435 -0.75 -5.02 23.08
C ASN A 435 -0.49 -4.68 21.60
N SER A 436 -0.94 -5.52 20.66
CA SER A 436 -0.70 -5.29 19.22
C SER A 436 -1.39 -4.03 18.71
N SER A 437 -2.63 -3.75 19.15
CA SER A 437 -3.36 -2.52 18.82
C SER A 437 -2.73 -1.27 19.44
N SER A 438 -2.10 -1.40 20.61
CA SER A 438 -1.39 -0.29 21.27
C SER A 438 -0.11 0.03 20.49
N PHE A 439 0.67 -0.98 20.09
CA PHE A 439 1.90 -0.78 19.29
C PHE A 439 1.64 -0.26 17.87
N TRP A 440 0.53 -0.64 17.23
CA TRP A 440 0.18 -0.19 15.88
C TRP A 440 -0.29 1.28 15.87
N ARG A 441 -1.05 1.71 16.90
CA ARG A 441 -1.40 3.13 17.11
C ARG A 441 -0.17 3.98 17.47
N MET A 442 0.80 3.42 18.19
CA MET A 442 2.07 4.09 18.50
C MET A 442 2.95 4.37 17.27
N ALA A 443 2.71 3.72 16.12
CA ALA A 443 3.56 3.82 14.94
C ALA A 443 3.06 4.80 13.86
N ILE A 444 1.80 5.26 13.92
CA ILE A 444 1.15 6.02 12.84
C ILE A 444 0.84 7.48 13.21
N ASP A 445 0.59 7.80 14.49
CA ASP A 445 0.02 9.11 14.86
C ASP A 445 1.01 10.17 15.41
N ASP A 446 2.31 9.88 15.58
CA ASP A 446 3.16 10.67 16.52
C ASP A 446 4.34 11.49 15.94
N TRP A 447 4.28 11.94 14.68
CA TRP A 447 5.33 12.82 14.11
C TRP A 447 4.81 14.20 13.63
N GLN A 448 4.02 14.89 14.45
CA GLN A 448 3.73 16.33 14.30
C GLN A 448 4.20 17.10 15.56
N PRO A 449 5.09 18.10 15.44
CA PRO A 449 5.67 18.83 16.58
C PRO A 449 4.77 19.92 17.19
N ASP A 450 3.70 20.34 16.49
CA ASP A 450 2.84 21.46 16.88
C ASP A 450 1.35 21.02 16.99
N LEU A 451 0.62 21.53 17.99
CA LEU A 451 -0.84 21.35 18.11
C LEU A 451 -1.59 22.37 17.25
N SER A 452 -2.63 21.92 16.55
CA SER A 452 -3.58 22.72 15.78
C SER A 452 -4.94 22.81 16.49
N TYR A 453 -5.82 23.74 16.09
CA TYR A 453 -7.19 23.80 16.64
C TYR A 453 -8.03 22.55 16.33
N LEU A 454 -7.63 21.72 15.35
CA LEU A 454 -8.30 20.45 15.02
C LEU A 454 -8.01 19.36 16.05
N ASP A 455 -6.95 19.51 16.83
CA ASP A 455 -6.61 18.59 17.92
C ASP A 455 -7.51 18.80 19.14
N TYR A 456 -8.15 19.98 19.24
CA TYR A 456 -9.09 20.34 20.32
C TYR A 456 -10.52 19.95 19.96
N ARG A 457 -11.35 19.71 20.98
CA ARG A 457 -12.79 19.53 20.77
C ARG A 457 -13.43 20.86 20.37
N ASN A 458 -13.76 20.98 19.09
CA ASN A 458 -14.49 22.15 18.60
C ASN A 458 -15.93 22.20 19.15
N LEU A 459 -16.15 23.04 20.17
CA LEU A 459 -17.42 23.21 20.86
C LEU A 459 -18.52 23.71 19.92
N ALA A 460 -18.18 24.51 18.89
CA ALA A 460 -19.14 24.98 17.91
C ALA A 460 -19.78 23.83 17.09
N ALA A 461 -19.18 22.64 17.09
CA ALA A 461 -19.65 21.46 16.39
C ALA A 461 -20.62 20.58 17.22
N LEU A 462 -20.78 20.85 18.53
CA LEU A 462 -21.35 19.87 19.46
C LEU A 462 -22.87 19.75 19.45
N ASP A 463 -23.62 20.79 19.04
CA ASP A 463 -25.08 20.67 18.88
C ASP A 463 -25.62 21.86 18.08
N VAL A 464 -26.25 21.59 16.94
CA VAL A 464 -26.76 22.66 16.05
C VAL A 464 -28.18 22.34 15.62
N VAL A 465 -29.16 22.83 16.36
CA VAL A 465 -30.33 23.48 15.75
C VAL A 465 -31.07 24.26 16.81
N ASN A 466 -30.69 25.53 16.98
CA ASN A 466 -31.56 26.60 17.51
C ASN A 466 -30.90 27.95 17.19
N PHE A 467 -30.80 28.25 15.90
CA PHE A 467 -30.47 29.62 15.48
C PHE A 467 -31.61 30.55 15.88
N THR A 468 -31.24 31.70 16.41
CA THR A 468 -32.13 32.81 16.66
C THR A 468 -31.83 33.91 15.66
N TYR A 469 -32.90 34.52 15.15
CA TYR A 469 -32.84 35.52 14.10
C TYR A 469 -33.60 36.76 14.57
N SER A 470 -33.11 37.93 14.20
CA SER A 470 -33.89 39.17 14.38
C SER A 470 -35.05 39.28 13.38
N HIS A 471 -34.84 38.77 12.17
CA HIS A 471 -35.80 38.71 11.06
C HIS A 471 -35.70 37.33 10.38
N PRO A 472 -36.33 36.30 10.96
CA PRO A 472 -36.24 34.91 10.47
C PRO A 472 -36.81 34.73 9.06
N GLU A 473 -37.70 35.62 8.61
CA GLU A 473 -38.28 35.61 7.28
C GLU A 473 -37.27 35.95 6.17
N ASN A 474 -36.17 36.62 6.53
CA ASN A 474 -35.19 37.17 5.59
C ASN A 474 -33.79 36.56 5.74
N VAL A 475 -33.56 35.68 6.73
CA VAL A 475 -32.24 35.11 7.00
C VAL A 475 -32.32 33.64 7.41
N LYS A 476 -31.41 32.83 6.89
CA LYS A 476 -31.23 31.42 7.26
C LYS A 476 -29.77 31.11 7.50
N ALA A 477 -29.45 30.45 8.61
CA ALA A 477 -28.08 30.04 8.95
C ALA A 477 -27.97 28.52 9.05
N ILE A 478 -26.82 27.97 8.64
CA ILE A 478 -26.49 26.54 8.67
C ILE A 478 -25.03 26.39 9.10
N LEU A 479 -24.75 25.45 10.00
CA LEU A 479 -23.38 24.97 10.24
C LEU A 479 -23.15 23.72 9.39
N ARG A 480 -22.08 23.73 8.58
CA ARG A 480 -21.62 22.57 7.82
C ARG A 480 -20.41 21.96 8.51
N LYS A 481 -20.43 20.65 8.74
CA LYS A 481 -19.26 19.89 9.17
C LYS A 481 -18.61 19.31 7.92
N ASN A 482 -17.34 19.60 7.71
CA ASN A 482 -16.58 19.13 6.55
C ASN A 482 -15.95 17.76 6.85
N ASP A 483 -15.59 17.01 5.80
CA ASP A 483 -15.04 15.65 5.92
C ASP A 483 -13.65 15.62 6.60
N ASP A 484 -12.95 16.75 6.61
CA ASP A 484 -11.65 16.96 7.28
C ASP A 484 -11.77 17.32 8.77
N GLY A 485 -12.99 17.38 9.32
CA GLY A 485 -13.25 17.74 10.72
C GLY A 485 -13.43 19.23 10.99
N THR A 486 -13.25 20.11 9.99
CA THR A 486 -13.53 21.55 10.12
C THR A 486 -15.04 21.86 10.11
N VAL A 487 -15.42 23.07 10.52
CA VAL A 487 -16.83 23.51 10.56
C VAL A 487 -16.97 24.87 9.89
N ASP A 488 -17.93 25.02 8.97
CA ASP A 488 -18.25 26.30 8.33
C ASP A 488 -19.62 26.82 8.80
N LEU A 489 -19.75 28.14 9.01
CA LEU A 489 -21.05 28.79 9.24
C LEU A 489 -21.48 29.56 8.00
N GLU A 490 -22.54 29.10 7.35
CA GLU A 490 -23.15 29.75 6.19
C GLU A 490 -24.42 30.51 6.59
N ILE A 491 -24.53 31.77 6.19
CA ILE A 491 -25.68 32.63 6.45
C ILE A 491 -26.20 33.20 5.15
N THR A 492 -27.40 32.80 4.75
CA THR A 492 -28.11 33.34 3.59
C THR A 492 -29.04 34.46 4.00
N TYR A 493 -28.91 35.61 3.34
CA TYR A 493 -29.73 36.80 3.44
C TYR A 493 -30.63 36.93 2.21
N THR A 494 -31.90 37.28 2.41
CA THR A 494 -32.88 37.54 1.35
C THR A 494 -33.67 38.80 1.70
N ASN A 495 -33.51 39.85 0.89
CA ASN A 495 -34.10 41.16 1.09
C ASN A 495 -33.90 41.70 2.51
N CYS A 496 -32.73 41.44 3.08
CA CYS A 496 -32.46 41.69 4.48
C CYS A 496 -31.80 43.06 4.68
N GLU A 497 -32.47 43.97 5.37
CA GLU A 497 -31.87 45.25 5.75
C GLU A 497 -30.88 45.08 6.92
N TYR A 498 -31.22 44.26 7.91
CA TYR A 498 -30.32 43.89 8.99
C TYR A 498 -30.76 42.57 9.63
N ASN A 499 -29.82 41.85 10.23
CA ASN A 499 -30.12 40.69 11.07
C ASN A 499 -29.00 40.44 12.08
N ASN A 500 -29.38 39.86 13.21
CA ASN A 500 -28.43 39.24 14.12
C ASN A 500 -28.73 37.74 14.18
N VAL A 501 -27.84 36.93 13.61
CA VAL A 501 -27.90 35.47 13.70
C VAL A 501 -27.17 35.06 14.96
N ALA A 502 -27.79 34.28 15.83
CA ALA A 502 -27.12 33.76 17.02
C ALA A 502 -27.45 32.30 17.29
N PHE A 503 -26.45 31.54 17.71
CA PHE A 503 -26.67 30.17 18.19
C PHE A 503 -25.86 29.91 19.46
N TYR A 504 -26.50 29.20 20.39
CA TYR A 504 -25.93 28.91 21.70
C TYR A 504 -25.06 27.67 21.60
N VAL A 505 -23.80 27.81 21.99
CA VAL A 505 -22.84 26.71 22.02
C VAL A 505 -22.77 26.14 23.45
N ILE A 506 -22.69 27.03 24.43
CA ILE A 506 -22.74 26.69 25.85
C ILE A 506 -24.01 27.31 26.46
N THR A 507 -24.79 26.48 27.13
CA THR A 507 -26.04 26.82 27.81
C THR A 507 -26.03 26.35 29.25
N SER A 508 -26.94 26.88 30.06
CA SER A 508 -27.16 26.42 31.44
C SER A 508 -27.51 24.92 31.54
N SER A 509 -27.90 24.27 30.43
CA SER A 509 -28.24 22.84 30.41
C SER A 509 -27.10 21.93 29.96
N ASN A 510 -26.04 22.44 29.32
CA ASN A 510 -24.92 21.62 28.85
C ASN A 510 -23.56 22.00 29.46
N TYR A 511 -23.39 23.19 30.08
CA TYR A 511 -22.07 23.63 30.52
C TYR A 511 -21.37 22.66 31.51
N GLU A 512 -22.13 22.02 32.41
CA GLU A 512 -21.59 20.98 33.30
C GLU A 512 -21.18 19.71 32.55
N SER A 513 -21.93 19.30 31.51
CA SER A 513 -21.61 18.10 30.74
C SER A 513 -20.46 18.30 29.75
N LEU A 514 -20.17 19.56 29.40
CA LEU A 514 -19.01 19.90 28.58
C LEU A 514 -17.69 19.75 29.33
N ASN A 515 -17.70 19.70 30.67
CA ASN A 515 -16.51 19.56 31.52
C ASN A 515 -15.39 20.56 31.17
N LEU A 516 -15.75 21.82 30.92
CA LEU A 516 -14.79 22.87 30.60
C LEU A 516 -13.76 23.01 31.73
N THR A 517 -12.50 23.25 31.36
CA THR A 517 -11.34 23.28 32.26
C THR A 517 -11.30 24.52 33.15
N GLY A 518 -12.08 25.54 32.80
CA GLY A 518 -12.03 26.88 33.42
C GLY A 518 -10.93 27.77 32.86
N GLN A 519 -10.13 27.27 31.90
CA GLN A 519 -9.26 28.11 31.08
C GLN A 519 -10.07 28.91 30.06
N PRO A 520 -9.48 29.97 29.48
CA PRO A 520 -10.16 30.76 28.47
C PRO A 520 -10.63 29.93 27.27
N LEU A 521 -11.76 30.30 26.69
CA LEU A 521 -12.15 29.81 25.38
C LEU A 521 -11.50 30.67 24.29
N GLU A 522 -11.15 30.03 23.20
CA GLU A 522 -10.71 30.70 21.98
C GLU A 522 -11.76 30.52 20.88
N PHE A 523 -12.16 31.64 20.28
CA PHE A 523 -13.11 31.70 19.17
C PHE A 523 -12.41 32.26 17.93
N GLY A 524 -12.55 31.58 16.80
CA GLY A 524 -11.93 32.01 15.55
C GLY A 524 -12.53 31.35 14.31
N PHE A 525 -12.05 31.78 13.16
CA PHE A 525 -12.36 31.23 11.84
C PHE A 525 -11.20 31.56 10.87
N SER A 526 -11.03 30.78 9.81
CA SER A 526 -9.94 30.97 8.85
C SER A 526 -10.20 32.08 7.84
N ASP A 527 -11.44 32.23 7.38
CA ASP A 527 -11.80 33.22 6.35
C ASP A 527 -13.29 33.63 6.40
N VAL A 528 -13.64 34.74 5.74
CA VAL A 528 -15.02 35.21 5.53
C VAL A 528 -15.28 35.42 4.03
N ILE A 529 -16.14 34.58 3.46
CA ILE A 529 -16.49 34.64 2.04
C ILE A 529 -17.86 35.30 1.89
N PHE A 530 -17.92 36.40 1.14
CA PHE A 530 -19.18 37.08 0.77
C PHE A 530 -19.57 36.71 -0.66
N ASN A 531 -20.58 35.85 -0.83
CA ASN A 531 -21.15 35.50 -2.12
C ASN A 531 -22.55 36.12 -2.27
N MET A 532 -22.60 37.35 -2.78
CA MET A 532 -23.79 38.20 -2.76
C MET A 532 -24.30 38.46 -4.18
N SER A 533 -25.61 38.61 -4.38
CA SER A 533 -26.19 38.89 -5.70
C SER A 533 -25.82 40.28 -6.22
N GLU A 534 -25.88 40.50 -7.53
CA GLU A 534 -25.46 41.75 -8.17
C GLU A 534 -26.24 42.98 -7.66
N GLU A 535 -27.53 42.80 -7.35
CA GLU A 535 -28.39 43.81 -6.77
C GLU A 535 -28.26 43.95 -5.25
N SER A 536 -27.53 43.03 -4.61
CA SER A 536 -27.27 43.11 -3.18
C SER A 536 -26.38 44.31 -2.88
N TRP A 537 -26.65 44.92 -1.75
CA TRP A 537 -25.62 45.74 -1.14
C TRP A 537 -24.48 44.85 -0.65
N THR A 538 -23.26 45.15 -1.09
CA THR A 538 -22.02 44.43 -0.72
C THR A 538 -20.93 45.45 -0.41
N LEU A 539 -19.94 45.08 0.39
CA LEU A 539 -18.85 45.99 0.73
C LEU A 539 -17.84 46.08 -0.45
N PRO A 540 -17.32 47.28 -0.79
CA PRO A 540 -16.24 47.40 -1.78
C PRO A 540 -14.93 46.83 -1.20
N ASN A 541 -14.30 45.87 -1.88
CA ASN A 541 -12.92 45.40 -1.64
C ASN A 541 -12.53 45.06 -0.18
N GLY A 542 -13.33 44.27 0.54
CA GLY A 542 -12.81 43.53 1.72
C GLY A 542 -12.33 44.36 2.91
N THR A 543 -12.70 45.64 3.09
CA THR A 543 -12.39 46.32 4.36
C THR A 543 -13.46 47.33 4.79
N ALA A 544 -14.32 46.90 5.72
CA ALA A 544 -14.57 47.62 6.97
C ALA A 544 -15.15 46.63 8.01
N TYR A 545 -14.26 45.95 8.72
CA TYR A 545 -14.56 45.50 10.07
C TYR A 545 -14.30 46.71 10.99
N TYR A 546 -15.35 47.45 11.36
CA TYR A 546 -15.30 48.39 12.48
C TYR A 546 -16.60 48.31 13.27
N GLY A 547 -16.50 47.72 14.46
CA GLY A 547 -17.55 47.71 15.46
C GLY A 547 -17.76 49.10 16.05
N ALA A 548 -18.69 49.85 15.53
CA ALA A 548 -19.40 50.75 16.43
C ALA A 548 -20.84 50.34 16.33
N ASN A 549 -21.49 50.08 17.47
CA ASN A 549 -22.91 49.74 17.56
C ASN A 549 -23.76 50.97 17.18
N ILE A 550 -23.50 51.54 16.00
CA ILE A 550 -24.08 52.76 15.49
C ILE A 550 -25.14 52.33 14.50
N TRP A 551 -26.38 52.50 14.92
CA TRP A 551 -27.61 52.07 14.26
C TRP A 551 -27.90 52.74 12.89
N GLY A 552 -26.90 53.25 12.19
CA GLY A 552 -27.04 53.95 10.91
C GLY A 552 -25.94 53.66 9.89
N TYR A 553 -24.99 52.77 10.19
CA TYR A 553 -23.92 52.40 9.26
C TYR A 553 -24.04 50.94 8.84
N PRO A 554 -23.76 50.63 7.57
CA PRO A 554 -23.65 49.24 7.13
C PRO A 554 -22.48 48.54 7.82
N SER A 555 -22.65 47.28 8.22
CA SER A 555 -21.65 46.57 9.01
C SER A 555 -21.84 45.07 8.95
N PHE A 556 -20.74 44.31 9.02
CA PHE A 556 -20.73 42.87 9.25
C PHE A 556 -19.80 42.55 10.42
N ARG A 557 -20.30 41.82 11.43
CA ARG A 557 -19.57 41.54 12.68
C ARG A 557 -19.96 40.18 13.27
N PRO A 558 -19.15 39.13 13.07
CA PRO A 558 -19.11 37.98 13.96
C PRO A 558 -18.60 38.39 15.35
N TYR A 559 -19.13 37.83 16.43
CA TYR A 559 -18.63 38.05 17.79
C TYR A 559 -19.09 36.93 18.74
N LEU A 560 -18.37 36.74 19.84
CA LEU A 560 -18.75 35.81 20.90
C LEU A 560 -19.32 36.59 22.09
N HIS A 561 -20.47 36.16 22.61
CA HIS A 561 -20.98 36.61 23.90
C HIS A 561 -20.90 35.47 24.89
N TYR A 562 -20.42 35.71 26.10
CA TYR A 562 -20.23 34.65 27.09
C TYR A 562 -20.50 35.14 28.52
N VAL A 563 -20.78 34.19 29.41
CA VAL A 563 -21.02 34.44 30.84
C VAL A 563 -19.99 33.66 31.65
N THR A 564 -19.04 34.38 32.23
CA THR A 564 -18.01 33.81 33.13
C THR A 564 -18.31 34.24 34.55
N ASP A 565 -18.42 33.28 35.46
CA ASP A 565 -18.67 33.51 36.90
C ASP A 565 -19.87 34.44 37.17
N GLY A 566 -20.90 34.36 36.33
CA GLY A 566 -22.13 35.16 36.44
C GLY A 566 -22.02 36.59 35.88
N VAL A 567 -20.91 36.94 35.23
CA VAL A 567 -20.71 38.24 34.56
C VAL A 567 -20.84 38.06 33.04
N ASP A 568 -21.75 38.81 32.41
CA ASP A 568 -21.89 38.88 30.96
C ASP A 568 -20.73 39.70 30.35
N ASP A 569 -20.07 39.17 29.32
CA ASP A 569 -19.03 39.81 28.54
C ASP A 569 -19.19 39.51 27.03
N GLU A 570 -18.56 40.32 26.18
CA GLU A 570 -18.54 40.11 24.73
C GLU A 570 -17.16 40.33 24.08
N LEU A 571 -16.79 39.42 23.18
CA LEU A 571 -15.61 39.48 22.32
C LEU A 571 -16.00 40.06 20.96
N THR A 572 -15.98 41.38 20.92
CA THR A 572 -16.45 42.22 19.81
C THR A 572 -15.45 42.37 18.66
N TRP A 573 -14.20 41.99 18.96
CA TRP A 573 -12.90 42.28 18.33
C TRP A 573 -12.17 41.16 17.63
N ILE A 574 -11.95 41.16 16.30
CA ILE A 574 -10.86 40.32 15.76
C ILE A 574 -9.53 40.98 16.16
N LYS A 575 -8.63 40.23 16.81
CA LYS A 575 -7.39 40.75 17.38
C LYS A 575 -6.22 40.72 16.39
N GLY A 576 -6.20 39.74 15.48
CA GLY A 576 -5.15 39.57 14.46
C GLY A 576 -5.27 38.26 13.68
N VAL A 577 -4.28 38.00 12.82
CA VAL A 577 -4.09 36.74 12.08
C VAL A 577 -2.98 35.94 12.76
N GLY A 578 -3.22 34.68 13.10
CA GLY A 578 -2.26 33.79 13.78
C GLY A 578 -2.67 33.44 15.21
N SER A 579 -3.09 32.19 15.45
CA SER A 579 -3.43 31.67 16.77
C SER A 579 -2.19 31.14 17.51
N GLU A 580 -2.24 31.01 18.85
CA GLU A 580 -1.22 30.25 19.61
C GLU A 580 -1.34 28.72 19.39
N VAL A 581 -2.39 28.24 18.72
CA VAL A 581 -2.55 26.85 18.24
C VAL A 581 -2.28 26.72 16.73
N GLY A 582 -1.22 27.38 16.25
CA GLY A 582 -0.45 26.96 15.08
C GLY A 582 -0.83 27.52 13.70
N GLU A 583 -2.06 27.97 13.45
CA GLU A 583 -2.46 28.45 12.10
C GLU A 583 -2.72 29.96 11.99
N SER A 584 -2.49 30.50 10.78
CA SER A 584 -2.76 31.88 10.39
C SER A 584 -4.26 32.14 10.14
N THR A 585 -5.07 31.99 11.19
CA THR A 585 -6.52 32.27 11.18
C THR A 585 -6.86 33.57 11.90
N GLY A 586 -8.02 34.16 11.62
CA GLY A 586 -8.52 35.34 12.34
C GLY A 586 -9.09 34.94 13.71
N HIS A 587 -8.40 35.31 14.80
CA HIS A 587 -8.82 34.96 16.16
C HIS A 587 -9.24 36.19 16.98
N TYR A 588 -10.16 35.98 17.91
CA TYR A 588 -10.64 36.98 18.87
C TYR A 588 -9.77 36.95 20.13
N GLU A 589 -9.82 38.00 20.97
CA GLU A 589 -9.28 37.89 22.33
C GLU A 589 -9.91 36.69 23.06
N ARG A 590 -9.11 35.91 23.79
CA ARG A 590 -9.65 34.80 24.58
C ARG A 590 -10.58 35.32 25.67
N THR A 591 -11.55 34.50 26.07
CA THR A 591 -12.46 34.86 27.17
C THR A 591 -11.69 35.02 28.49
N LYS A 592 -12.33 35.55 29.53
CA LYS A 592 -11.76 35.47 30.89
C LYS A 592 -11.76 34.01 31.35
N SER A 593 -10.69 33.60 32.04
CA SER A 593 -10.67 32.34 32.80
C SER A 593 -11.74 32.38 33.90
N GLY A 594 -12.34 31.24 34.20
CA GLY A 594 -13.43 31.11 35.18
C GLY A 594 -14.51 30.13 34.70
N THR A 595 -15.61 30.04 35.45
CA THR A 595 -16.72 29.12 35.12
C THR A 595 -17.58 29.71 34.02
N ILE A 596 -17.42 29.20 32.79
CA ILE A 596 -18.21 29.64 31.64
C ILE A 596 -19.52 28.86 31.61
N THR A 597 -20.60 29.53 31.99
CA THR A 597 -21.95 28.94 32.10
C THR A 597 -22.79 29.14 30.85
N SER A 598 -22.41 30.09 29.99
CA SER A 598 -22.99 30.26 28.66
C SER A 598 -22.01 30.89 27.69
N ALA A 599 -22.11 30.51 26.42
CA ALA A 599 -21.39 31.11 25.31
C ALA A 599 -22.25 31.00 24.05
N ARG A 600 -22.37 32.11 23.34
CA ARG A 600 -23.18 32.26 22.13
C ARG A 600 -22.37 32.96 21.06
N ILE A 601 -22.34 32.37 19.87
CA ILE A 601 -21.75 32.99 18.70
C ILE A 601 -22.84 33.82 18.01
N TYR A 602 -22.51 35.07 17.70
CA TYR A 602 -23.35 36.01 16.98
C TYR A 602 -22.72 36.39 15.65
N VAL A 603 -23.56 36.64 14.65
CA VAL A 603 -23.17 37.29 13.39
C VAL A 603 -24.17 38.37 13.06
N TRP A 604 -23.73 39.62 13.24
CA TRP A 604 -24.47 40.82 12.89
C TRP A 604 -24.20 41.22 11.45
N ALA A 605 -25.26 41.54 10.70
CA ALA A 605 -25.15 42.12 9.37
C ALA A 605 -26.19 43.23 9.18
N ARG A 606 -25.79 44.31 8.52
CA ARG A 606 -26.67 45.45 8.20
C ARG A 606 -26.25 46.15 6.91
N SER A 607 -27.25 46.55 6.13
CA SER A 607 -27.13 47.37 4.92
C SER A 607 -27.35 48.88 5.20
N PRO A 608 -27.12 49.77 4.20
CA PRO A 608 -27.31 51.22 4.34
C PRO A 608 -28.76 51.69 4.52
N GLY A 609 -29.75 50.80 4.36
CA GLY A 609 -31.16 51.09 4.54
C GLY A 609 -32.07 50.38 3.53
N SER A 610 -33.39 50.55 3.68
CA SER A 610 -34.43 49.87 2.88
C SER A 610 -34.33 49.96 1.34
N SER A 611 -33.51 50.86 0.78
CA SER A 611 -33.28 50.97 -0.67
C SER A 611 -32.15 50.09 -1.21
N GLN A 612 -31.35 49.47 -0.33
CA GLN A 612 -30.18 48.66 -0.67
C GLN A 612 -30.11 47.52 0.35
N LEU A 613 -30.56 46.32 -0.02
CA LEU A 613 -30.73 45.17 0.89
C LEU A 613 -29.62 44.12 0.71
N LEU A 614 -29.36 43.32 1.74
CA LEU A 614 -28.48 42.16 1.67
C LEU A 614 -29.24 41.00 0.99
N ASN A 615 -28.64 40.48 -0.08
CA ASN A 615 -29.11 39.33 -0.85
C ASN A 615 -27.91 38.43 -1.20
N GLY A 616 -27.92 37.19 -0.71
CA GLY A 616 -26.85 36.20 -0.95
C GLY A 616 -26.32 35.60 0.35
N THR A 617 -25.17 34.94 0.29
CA THR A 617 -24.63 34.11 1.35
C THR A 617 -23.30 34.63 1.87
N VAL A 618 -23.14 34.63 3.20
CA VAL A 618 -21.86 34.89 3.87
C VAL A 618 -21.41 33.64 4.61
N THR A 619 -20.17 33.20 4.39
CA THR A 619 -19.60 31.98 4.99
C THR A 619 -18.41 32.32 5.88
N LEU A 620 -18.44 31.91 7.15
CA LEU A 620 -17.26 31.84 8.01
C LEU A 620 -16.63 30.46 7.85
N LYS A 621 -15.41 30.39 7.31
CA LYS A 621 -14.68 29.13 7.06
C LYS A 621 -13.94 28.65 8.30
N ASN A 622 -13.91 27.34 8.54
CA ASN A 622 -13.19 26.70 9.65
C ASN A 622 -13.47 27.36 11.02
N LEU A 623 -14.72 27.70 11.28
CA LEU A 623 -15.21 28.21 12.54
C LEU A 623 -14.89 27.25 13.70
N TYR A 624 -14.25 27.77 14.73
CA TYR A 624 -13.94 27.02 15.93
C TYR A 624 -14.26 27.80 17.21
N LEU A 625 -14.68 27.06 18.23
CA LEU A 625 -14.71 27.50 19.61
C LEU A 625 -14.10 26.39 20.45
N ILE A 626 -12.93 26.61 21.04
CA ILE A 626 -12.17 25.57 21.75
C ILE A 626 -11.89 25.99 23.19
N ASP A 627 -11.79 25.00 24.08
CA ASP A 627 -11.30 25.20 25.45
C ASP A 627 -9.77 25.09 25.45
N THR A 628 -9.09 26.22 25.64
CA THR A 628 -7.61 26.25 25.57
C THR A 628 -6.93 25.41 26.66
N GLY A 629 -7.68 25.02 27.69
CA GLY A 629 -7.18 24.13 28.73
C GLY A 629 -7.29 22.64 28.41
N GLU A 630 -8.01 22.23 27.35
CA GLU A 630 -8.29 20.82 27.04
C GLU A 630 -7.00 19.99 26.91
N HIS A 631 -5.96 20.58 26.32
CA HIS A 631 -4.62 19.99 26.17
C HIS A 631 -3.56 20.66 27.07
N SER A 632 -3.95 21.48 28.06
CA SER A 632 -2.98 22.17 28.93
C SER A 632 -2.13 21.22 29.77
N ASP A 633 -2.56 19.96 29.90
CA ASP A 633 -1.82 18.89 30.57
C ASP A 633 -0.82 18.19 29.64
N GLU A 634 -0.93 18.36 28.32
CA GLU A 634 -0.13 17.68 27.29
C GLU A 634 1.12 18.48 26.88
N ILE A 635 1.19 19.77 27.24
CA ILE A 635 2.36 20.62 27.09
C ILE A 635 3.09 20.69 28.46
N SER A 636 4.20 19.97 28.58
CA SER A 636 5.22 20.04 29.64
C SER A 636 4.73 20.31 31.08
N LYS A 637 4.37 19.26 31.84
CA LYS A 637 4.29 19.37 33.32
C LYS A 637 5.65 19.11 33.95
N LYS A 638 6.16 20.05 34.76
CA LYS A 638 7.34 19.82 35.60
C LYS A 638 7.05 18.70 36.60
N TRP A 639 7.68 17.54 36.41
CA TRP A 639 7.58 16.41 37.31
C TRP A 639 8.86 16.35 38.12
N TYR A 640 8.75 16.54 39.43
CA TYR A 640 9.89 16.55 40.34
C TYR A 640 10.02 15.17 41.00
N THR A 641 11.11 14.46 40.73
CA THR A 641 11.49 13.20 41.38
C THR A 641 12.24 13.50 42.68
N ASN A 642 11.79 12.94 43.81
CA ASN A 642 12.40 13.23 45.10
C ASN A 642 13.73 12.47 45.20
N ILE A 643 14.82 13.16 44.88
CA ILE A 643 16.19 12.64 44.93
C ILE A 643 16.77 12.69 46.35
N PHE A 644 15.94 12.93 47.37
CA PHE A 644 16.39 12.84 48.76
C PHE A 644 16.79 11.39 49.08
N PRO A 645 17.97 11.18 49.68
CA PRO A 645 18.55 9.84 49.80
C PRO A 645 17.70 8.90 50.64
N SER A 646 17.62 7.63 50.23
CA SER A 646 16.90 6.57 50.95
C SER A 646 17.61 6.11 52.22
N ASP A 647 18.92 6.32 52.33
CA ASP A 647 19.75 6.09 53.53
C ASP A 647 20.92 7.08 53.58
N PHE A 648 21.52 7.28 54.75
CA PHE A 648 22.72 8.12 54.88
C PHE A 648 23.98 7.24 54.83
N ASN A 649 24.90 7.54 53.90
CA ASN A 649 26.11 6.74 53.67
C ASN A 649 27.35 7.24 54.44
N ASN A 650 27.23 8.37 55.14
CA ASN A 650 28.29 8.93 55.98
C ASN A 650 27.71 9.43 57.31
N THR A 651 27.84 8.62 58.35
CA THR A 651 27.20 8.89 59.65
C THR A 651 28.19 8.74 60.81
N SER A 652 28.16 9.68 61.76
CA SER A 652 28.86 9.59 63.03
C SER A 652 28.03 10.28 64.12
N ALA A 653 27.68 9.56 65.18
CA ALA A 653 27.04 10.09 66.40
C ALA A 653 25.72 10.90 66.25
N LEU A 654 25.13 10.99 65.05
CA LEU A 654 23.71 11.27 64.86
C LEU A 654 22.99 9.99 64.46
N THR A 655 21.89 9.68 65.14
CA THR A 655 21.01 8.57 64.75
C THR A 655 19.80 9.14 64.04
N VAL A 656 19.56 8.73 62.79
CA VAL A 656 18.37 9.12 62.04
C VAL A 656 17.43 7.94 61.93
N THR A 657 16.25 8.09 62.51
CA THR A 657 15.09 7.25 62.20
C THR A 657 14.30 7.91 61.10
N LYS A 658 14.07 7.20 59.99
CA LYS A 658 13.36 7.71 58.82
C LYS A 658 12.21 6.79 58.44
N THR A 659 11.07 7.38 58.10
CA THR A 659 9.90 6.68 57.58
C THR A 659 9.40 7.39 56.35
N THR A 660 9.07 6.63 55.30
CA THR A 660 8.44 7.18 54.10
C THR A 660 7.04 7.70 54.43
N SER A 661 6.75 8.90 53.96
CA SER A 661 5.46 9.60 54.06
C SER A 661 5.04 10.09 52.67
N LYS A 662 3.88 10.75 52.56
CA LYS A 662 3.37 11.30 51.31
C LYS A 662 2.81 12.71 51.52
N LYS A 663 3.21 13.65 50.65
CA LYS A 663 2.62 14.99 50.55
C LYS A 663 1.98 15.14 49.17
N GLN A 664 0.68 15.45 49.12
CA GLN A 664 -0.11 15.54 47.87
C GLN A 664 0.20 14.41 46.87
N THR A 665 0.31 13.17 47.37
CA THR A 665 0.66 11.91 46.66
C THR A 665 2.14 11.63 46.35
N ARG A 666 3.06 12.60 46.43
CA ARG A 666 4.49 12.37 46.16
C ARG A 666 5.23 11.82 47.40
N PRO A 667 6.21 10.92 47.22
CA PRO A 667 6.97 10.36 48.33
C PRO A 667 7.87 11.40 48.98
N VAL A 668 7.81 11.49 50.30
CA VAL A 668 8.60 12.38 51.16
C VAL A 668 9.03 11.63 52.41
N TYR A 669 9.89 12.23 53.26
CA TYR A 669 10.43 11.52 54.41
C TYR A 669 10.15 12.23 55.74
N ASP A 670 9.55 11.49 56.67
CA ASP A 670 9.49 11.89 58.08
C ASP A 670 10.74 11.36 58.79
N MET A 671 11.43 12.23 59.52
CA MET A 671 12.69 11.90 60.19
C MET A 671 12.70 12.37 61.63
N ALA A 672 13.30 11.56 62.50
CA ALA A 672 13.74 11.95 63.84
C ALA A 672 15.24 11.76 63.94
N VAL A 673 15.97 12.86 64.11
CA VAL A 673 17.44 12.91 64.18
C VAL A 673 17.86 13.16 65.62
N THR A 674 18.44 12.16 66.27
CA THR A 674 18.88 12.21 67.67
C THR A 674 20.36 12.54 67.76
N CYS A 675 20.67 13.61 68.51
CA CYS A 675 22.04 14.05 68.76
C CYS A 675 22.68 13.24 69.89
N ASN A 676 23.53 12.25 69.58
CA ASN A 676 24.20 11.44 70.60
C ASN A 676 25.55 12.03 71.05
N ASP A 677 26.14 12.90 70.23
CA ASP A 677 27.35 13.67 70.51
C ASP A 677 27.16 15.11 69.99
N PRO A 678 27.69 16.14 70.70
CA PRO A 678 27.61 17.52 70.24
C PRO A 678 28.22 17.81 68.86
N TRP A 679 29.04 16.92 68.30
CA TRP A 679 29.74 17.11 67.02
C TRP A 679 29.40 16.06 65.96
N GLY A 680 28.26 15.36 66.09
CA GLY A 680 27.85 14.31 65.16
C GLY A 680 27.34 14.80 63.80
N TRP A 681 27.30 13.90 62.82
CA TRP A 681 26.71 14.10 61.48
C TRP A 681 25.99 12.85 60.94
N SER A 682 25.07 13.05 60.00
CA SER A 682 24.43 12.00 59.20
C SER A 682 24.14 12.54 57.81
N MET A 683 24.93 12.12 56.83
CA MET A 683 25.04 12.76 55.52
C MET A 683 25.04 11.71 54.40
N TYR A 684 24.63 12.14 53.22
CA TYR A 684 24.68 11.36 52.00
C TYR A 684 25.52 12.10 50.97
N SER A 685 26.64 11.49 50.59
CA SER A 685 27.46 11.97 49.48
C SER A 685 27.04 11.27 48.20
N PHE A 686 26.70 12.05 47.18
CA PHE A 686 26.25 11.56 45.88
C PHE A 686 27.45 10.95 45.09
N PRO A 687 27.24 9.88 44.31
CA PRO A 687 28.24 9.34 43.38
C PRO A 687 28.69 10.39 42.35
N SER A 688 29.92 10.26 41.84
CA SER A 688 30.49 11.22 40.88
C SER A 688 29.63 11.42 39.62
N ASP A 689 29.00 10.36 39.11
CA ASP A 689 28.16 10.43 37.91
C ASP A 689 26.88 11.23 38.16
N GLU A 690 26.26 11.08 39.34
CA GLU A 690 25.09 11.87 39.75
C GLU A 690 25.45 13.35 39.96
N VAL A 691 26.65 13.62 40.50
CA VAL A 691 27.15 15.01 40.62
C VAL A 691 27.32 15.65 39.25
N ILE A 692 27.86 14.90 38.27
CA ILE A 692 28.03 15.39 36.90
C ILE A 692 26.67 15.68 36.26
N ALA A 693 25.70 14.79 36.42
CA ALA A 693 24.36 14.94 35.86
C ALA A 693 23.60 16.16 36.43
N LEU A 694 23.88 16.54 37.68
CA LEU A 694 23.21 17.66 38.33
C LEU A 694 23.93 19.01 38.13
N ARG A 695 25.07 19.07 37.45
CA ARG A 695 25.79 20.34 37.18
C ARG A 695 24.91 21.32 36.40
N GLY A 696 24.82 22.56 36.87
CA GLY A 696 23.98 23.60 36.27
C GLY A 696 22.47 23.46 36.58
N HIS A 697 22.07 22.41 37.29
CA HIS A 697 20.68 22.20 37.74
C HIS A 697 20.42 22.94 39.05
N THR A 698 19.18 23.35 39.27
CA THR A 698 18.77 24.05 40.50
C THR A 698 17.93 23.11 41.35
N LEU A 699 18.40 22.81 42.55
CA LEU A 699 17.75 21.90 43.47
C LEU A 699 16.97 22.67 44.53
N GLU A 700 15.82 22.15 44.96
CA GLU A 700 15.07 22.63 46.14
C GLU A 700 15.11 21.57 47.25
N LEU A 701 15.71 21.94 48.39
CA LEU A 701 15.70 21.15 49.62
C LEU A 701 14.64 21.74 50.56
N GLY A 702 13.72 20.92 51.06
CA GLY A 702 12.68 21.42 51.97
C GLY A 702 12.00 20.37 52.84
N CYS A 703 11.14 20.87 53.73
CA CYS A 703 10.28 20.08 54.61
C CYS A 703 9.06 20.91 55.05
N SER A 704 7.98 20.27 55.50
CA SER A 704 6.79 20.99 55.98
C SER A 704 6.91 21.49 57.41
N SER A 705 7.71 20.80 58.24
CA SER A 705 8.07 21.31 59.55
C SER A 705 9.41 20.74 60.02
N MET A 706 10.09 21.54 60.84
CA MET A 706 11.34 21.22 61.49
C MET A 706 11.23 21.66 62.96
N THR A 707 11.39 20.75 63.93
CA THR A 707 11.18 21.06 65.35
C THR A 707 12.21 20.37 66.23
N PHE A 708 12.94 21.15 67.02
CA PHE A 708 13.86 20.62 68.01
C PHE A 708 13.16 20.40 69.35
N SER A 709 13.46 19.29 70.01
CA SER A 709 12.88 18.92 71.32
C SER A 709 13.20 19.90 72.45
N ASN A 710 14.21 20.74 72.29
CA ASN A 710 14.62 21.78 73.24
C ASN A 710 14.09 23.18 72.88
N GLY A 711 13.28 23.31 71.82
CA GLY A 711 12.68 24.59 71.38
C GLY A 711 13.63 25.52 70.62
N GLU A 712 14.85 25.07 70.30
CA GLU A 712 15.84 25.84 69.55
C GLU A 712 15.54 25.90 68.05
N THR A 713 16.15 26.86 67.34
CA THR A 713 15.98 26.99 65.88
C THR A 713 17.05 26.32 65.03
N GLY A 714 18.16 25.92 65.66
CA GLY A 714 19.35 25.38 64.99
C GLY A 714 20.28 26.44 64.39
N ARG A 715 19.97 27.74 64.48
CA ARG A 715 20.80 28.81 63.93
C ARG A 715 22.18 28.94 64.61
N PRO A 716 23.21 29.41 63.88
CA PRO A 716 24.51 29.82 64.42
C PRO A 716 24.40 30.81 65.57
N ARG A 717 25.06 30.46 66.68
CA ARG A 717 25.28 31.32 67.84
C ARG A 717 26.70 31.87 67.86
N SER A 718 26.92 32.89 68.67
CA SER A 718 28.24 33.52 68.85
C SER A 718 29.31 32.57 69.43
N ASP A 719 28.89 31.49 70.10
CA ASP A 719 29.75 30.43 70.64
C ASP A 719 30.00 29.27 69.64
N TRP A 720 29.66 29.49 68.36
CA TRP A 720 29.75 28.51 67.26
C TRP A 720 28.76 27.34 67.34
N THR A 721 27.88 27.30 68.34
CA THR A 721 26.91 26.21 68.49
C THR A 721 25.76 26.35 67.49
N HIS A 722 25.53 25.32 66.67
CA HIS A 722 24.39 25.23 65.72
C HIS A 722 24.11 23.83 65.22
N PHE A 723 23.01 23.67 64.47
CA PHE A 723 22.61 22.43 63.84
C PHE A 723 22.20 22.70 62.39
N ALA A 724 22.89 22.09 61.44
CA ALA A 724 22.64 22.26 60.01
C ALA A 724 21.83 21.08 59.47
N PHE A 725 20.75 21.39 58.75
CA PHE A 725 20.18 20.51 57.72
C PHE A 725 20.42 21.20 56.38
N GLY A 726 21.17 20.60 55.46
CA GLY A 726 21.58 21.35 54.28
C GLY A 726 22.20 20.53 53.18
N ILE A 727 22.59 21.23 52.12
CA ILE A 727 23.27 20.71 50.93
C ILE A 727 24.61 21.42 50.74
N SER A 728 25.56 20.73 50.12
CA SER A 728 26.90 21.27 49.86
C SER A 728 27.52 20.72 48.60
N THR A 729 28.36 21.54 47.95
CA THR A 729 29.19 21.12 46.81
C THR A 729 30.67 21.21 47.16
N ASN A 730 31.48 20.29 46.65
CA ASN A 730 32.94 20.22 46.82
C ASN A 730 33.43 20.05 48.28
N THR A 731 32.51 19.86 49.22
CA THR A 731 32.79 19.58 50.63
C THR A 731 31.80 18.53 51.13
N THR A 732 32.16 17.84 52.22
CA THR A 732 31.27 16.90 52.92
C THR A 732 30.41 17.60 53.98
N ASP A 733 30.64 18.88 54.22
CA ASP A 733 29.93 19.64 55.24
C ASP A 733 28.71 20.39 54.65
N PRO A 734 27.45 20.13 55.07
CA PRO A 734 26.23 20.76 54.53
C PRO A 734 26.16 22.28 54.81
N THR A 735 26.95 23.04 54.06
CA THR A 735 27.25 24.45 54.29
C THR A 735 26.91 25.36 53.12
N SER A 736 26.75 24.84 51.90
CA SER A 736 26.47 25.69 50.72
C SER A 736 25.06 26.26 50.75
N ALA A 737 24.08 25.50 51.25
CA ALA A 737 22.75 26.01 51.60
C ALA A 737 22.18 25.23 52.80
N ARG A 738 21.47 25.92 53.70
CA ARG A 738 21.03 25.40 55.00
C ARG A 738 19.58 25.76 55.32
N LEU A 739 18.90 24.82 55.95
CA LEU A 739 17.58 24.95 56.54
C LEU A 739 17.67 25.10 58.06
N TYR A 740 16.91 26.05 58.58
CA TYR A 740 16.66 26.26 60.01
C TYR A 740 15.15 26.24 60.25
N SER A 741 14.72 25.91 61.47
CA SER A 741 13.28 25.72 61.73
C SER A 741 12.44 26.99 61.66
N ASP A 742 13.07 28.16 61.57
CA ASP A 742 12.41 29.47 61.44
C ASP A 742 12.40 29.99 59.99
N ILE A 743 12.90 29.22 59.01
CA ILE A 743 12.82 29.56 57.59
C ILE A 743 11.40 29.26 57.07
N SER A 744 10.83 30.23 56.35
CA SER A 744 9.53 30.13 55.68
C SER A 744 9.59 30.85 54.34
N GLU A 745 9.90 30.11 53.28
CA GLU A 745 10.02 30.59 51.90
C GLU A 745 8.94 29.95 51.03
N GLU A 746 8.59 30.59 49.91
CA GLU A 746 7.68 30.01 48.92
C GLU A 746 8.37 28.87 48.17
N SER A 747 7.81 27.66 48.25
CA SER A 747 8.33 26.51 47.52
C SER A 747 7.96 26.58 46.04
N SER A 748 8.95 26.37 45.17
CA SER A 748 8.75 26.27 43.71
C SER A 748 8.12 24.92 43.32
N VAL A 749 8.13 23.95 44.23
CA VAL A 749 7.58 22.60 44.04
C VAL A 749 6.11 22.53 44.47
N TRP A 750 5.77 23.19 45.57
CA TRP A 750 4.49 23.05 46.25
C TRP A 750 3.61 24.31 46.20
N ASN A 751 4.14 25.44 45.74
CA ASN A 751 3.46 26.74 45.70
C ASN A 751 2.84 27.14 47.06
N GLU A 752 3.50 26.78 48.16
CA GLU A 752 3.13 27.15 49.53
C GLU A 752 4.36 27.61 50.31
N LYS A 753 4.14 28.40 51.37
CA LYS A 753 5.22 28.81 52.27
C LYS A 753 5.61 27.69 53.22
N MET A 754 6.88 27.28 53.18
CA MET A 754 7.40 26.19 53.99
C MET A 754 8.90 26.36 54.30
N THR A 755 9.46 25.45 55.09
CA THR A 755 10.90 25.45 55.38
C THR A 755 11.64 24.84 54.19
N CYS A 756 12.00 25.67 53.21
CA CYS A 756 12.74 25.26 52.02
C CYS A 756 13.83 26.27 51.60
N CYS A 757 14.74 25.82 50.74
CA CYS A 757 15.76 26.65 50.12
C CYS A 757 16.13 26.07 48.74
N THR A 758 16.53 26.93 47.81
CA THR A 758 17.02 26.52 46.49
C THR A 758 18.54 26.66 46.40
N PHE A 759 19.17 25.80 45.60
CA PHE A 759 20.61 25.79 45.40
C PHE A 759 20.95 25.27 43.99
N THR A 760 21.65 26.09 43.21
CA THR A 760 22.17 25.67 41.89
C THR A 760 23.53 24.99 42.04
N VAL A 761 23.64 23.77 41.54
CA VAL A 761 24.90 23.02 41.54
C VAL A 761 25.85 23.67 40.52
N PRO A 762 27.05 24.12 40.92
CA PRO A 762 28.00 24.73 40.00
C PRO A 762 28.43 23.77 38.89
N ASP A 763 28.65 24.27 37.68
CA ASP A 763 29.08 23.46 36.53
C ASP A 763 30.43 22.73 36.75
N ASN A 764 31.24 23.21 37.70
CA ASN A 764 32.52 22.61 38.07
C ASN A 764 32.45 21.76 39.36
N ALA A 765 31.26 21.42 39.86
CA ALA A 765 31.11 20.65 41.10
C ALA A 765 31.74 19.25 40.95
N THR A 766 32.66 18.89 41.84
CA THR A 766 33.31 17.57 41.91
C THR A 766 32.72 16.67 43.00
N ALA A 767 31.91 17.22 43.90
CA ALA A 767 31.16 16.48 44.91
C ALA A 767 29.85 17.20 45.27
N LEU A 768 28.83 16.44 45.69
CA LEU A 768 27.56 16.95 46.24
C LEU A 768 27.21 16.13 47.50
N THR A 769 26.79 16.79 48.59
CA THR A 769 26.40 16.13 49.84
C THR A 769 25.17 16.79 50.44
N VAL A 770 24.21 16.00 50.93
CA VAL A 770 23.01 16.46 51.67
C VAL A 770 22.89 15.75 53.02
N GLY A 771 22.43 16.44 54.05
CA GLY A 771 22.11 15.81 55.34
C GLY A 771 22.25 16.73 56.54
N PHE A 772 22.55 16.12 57.70
CA PHE A 772 22.51 16.76 59.01
C PHE A 772 23.90 16.83 59.65
N LYS A 773 24.18 17.93 60.36
CA LYS A 773 25.39 18.08 61.18
C LYS A 773 25.16 18.94 62.41
N SER A 774 25.68 18.47 63.53
CA SER A 774 25.69 19.16 64.82
C SER A 774 27.05 19.82 65.06
N TYR A 775 27.05 21.04 65.57
CA TYR A 775 28.24 21.76 66.02
C TYR A 775 27.98 22.24 67.44
N GLY A 776 28.57 21.57 68.43
CA GLY A 776 28.35 21.89 69.85
C GLY A 776 26.91 21.76 70.35
N PHE A 777 25.99 21.11 69.61
CA PHE A 777 24.57 21.08 69.98
C PHE A 777 24.30 20.09 71.13
N PRO A 778 23.37 20.37 72.07
CA PRO A 778 23.23 19.55 73.27
C PRO A 778 22.90 18.08 72.98
N LYS A 779 23.66 17.17 73.60
CA LYS A 779 23.40 15.72 73.57
C LYS A 779 21.99 15.41 74.09
N GLY A 780 21.29 14.50 73.43
CA GLY A 780 19.92 14.11 73.73
C GLY A 780 18.85 14.96 73.04
N THR A 781 19.24 16.02 72.31
CA THR A 781 18.29 16.78 71.49
C THR A 781 17.83 15.96 70.30
N VAL A 782 16.51 15.96 70.05
CA VAL A 782 15.90 15.30 68.90
C VAL A 782 15.34 16.36 67.96
N LEU A 783 15.78 16.33 66.71
CA LEU A 783 15.21 17.11 65.62
C LEU A 783 14.16 16.26 64.90
N THR A 784 12.91 16.70 64.91
CA THR A 784 11.84 16.10 64.12
C THR A 784 11.68 16.89 62.82
N VAL A 785 11.77 16.22 61.68
CA VAL A 785 11.54 16.78 60.34
C VAL A 785 10.36 16.05 59.71
N LYS A 786 9.37 16.78 59.21
CA LYS A 786 8.22 16.20 58.52
C LYS A 786 8.27 16.48 57.04
N GLU A 787 7.94 15.47 56.25
CA GLU A 787 7.81 15.57 54.79
C GLU A 787 9.05 16.15 54.09
N ALA A 788 10.26 15.73 54.48
CA ALA A 788 11.48 16.19 53.86
C ALA A 788 11.63 15.71 52.40
N TYR A 789 12.17 16.58 51.55
CA TYR A 789 12.40 16.32 50.13
C TYR A 789 13.62 17.07 49.59
N LEU A 790 14.14 16.59 48.46
CA LEU A 790 15.11 17.25 47.60
C LEU A 790 14.67 17.02 46.16
N TYR A 791 14.36 18.08 45.43
CA TYR A 791 13.82 18.03 44.06
C TYR A 791 14.71 18.81 43.10
N ASP A 792 14.84 18.34 41.86
CA ASP A 792 15.51 19.07 40.78
C ASP A 792 14.50 19.93 39.99
N LEU A 793 14.64 21.25 40.04
CA LEU A 793 13.71 22.20 39.45
C LEU A 793 13.80 22.29 37.91
N LYS A 794 14.82 21.66 37.29
CA LYS A 794 14.98 21.57 35.83
C LYS A 794 14.54 20.21 35.25
N GLU A 795 13.98 19.32 36.06
CA GLU A 795 13.42 18.06 35.56
C GLU A 795 12.15 18.34 34.73
N GLU A 796 12.26 18.22 33.40
CA GLU A 796 11.14 18.25 32.46
C GLU A 796 10.84 16.83 31.98
N VAL A 797 9.59 16.38 32.16
CA VAL A 797 9.08 15.13 31.60
C VAL A 797 7.84 15.48 30.79
N SER A 798 7.86 15.22 29.48
CA SER A 798 6.66 15.28 28.65
C SER A 798 5.74 14.11 29.01
N ILE A 799 4.54 14.41 29.53
CA ILE A 799 3.50 13.43 29.87
C ILE A 799 2.28 13.75 29.00
N ARG A 800 1.94 12.90 28.03
CA ARG A 800 0.62 12.92 27.37
C ARG A 800 -0.35 12.05 28.17
N GLY A 801 -1.54 12.57 28.51
CA GLY A 801 -2.66 11.84 29.13
C GLY A 801 -3.95 12.32 28.47
N ARG A 802 -5.08 11.59 28.40
CA ARG A 802 -5.76 10.84 29.48
C ARG A 802 -6.86 9.94 28.88
N ASP A 803 -6.51 8.75 28.40
CA ASP A 803 -7.46 7.63 28.31
C ASP A 803 -6.71 6.29 28.41
N THR A 804 -7.44 5.22 28.75
CA THR A 804 -6.94 3.93 29.28
C THR A 804 -5.99 3.09 28.39
N THR A 805 -5.44 3.66 27.31
CA THR A 805 -4.58 2.96 26.33
C THR A 805 -3.13 3.44 26.24
N ASN A 806 -2.71 4.53 26.89
CA ASN A 806 -1.35 5.08 26.65
C ASN A 806 -0.31 4.61 27.68
N ALA A 807 0.44 3.59 27.27
CA ALA A 807 1.70 3.13 27.85
C ALA A 807 2.88 3.95 27.27
N THR A 808 3.45 4.90 28.02
CA THR A 808 4.71 5.57 27.63
C THR A 808 5.88 4.58 27.67
N LEU A 809 6.60 4.37 26.55
CA LEU A 809 7.83 3.57 26.54
C LEU A 809 9.02 4.40 27.05
N ARG A 810 9.60 4.02 28.19
CA ARG A 810 10.84 4.59 28.74
C ARG A 810 12.05 3.91 28.10
N VAL A 811 13.16 4.61 27.96
CA VAL A 811 14.44 4.02 27.50
C VAL A 811 15.46 4.11 28.62
N CYS A 812 16.02 2.98 29.04
CA CYS A 812 16.92 2.86 30.18
C CYS A 812 18.25 2.22 29.78
N ARG A 813 19.34 2.84 30.25
CA ARG A 813 20.68 2.31 30.16
C ARG A 813 21.01 1.55 31.45
N VAL A 814 21.47 0.30 31.36
CA VAL A 814 21.73 -0.56 32.54
C VAL A 814 23.00 -1.38 32.34
N ASN A 815 23.94 -1.31 33.28
CA ASN A 815 25.13 -2.18 33.30
C ASN A 815 24.84 -3.55 33.95
N GLU A 816 25.72 -4.53 33.77
CA GLU A 816 25.43 -5.91 34.21
C GLU A 816 25.31 -6.07 35.74
N GLU A 817 26.01 -5.24 36.51
CA GLU A 817 25.86 -5.22 37.98
C GLU A 817 24.52 -4.60 38.39
N GLN A 818 24.09 -3.53 37.72
CA GLN A 818 22.78 -2.90 37.90
C GLN A 818 21.65 -3.86 37.51
N GLU A 819 21.81 -4.69 36.48
CA GLU A 819 20.80 -5.67 36.04
C GLU A 819 20.40 -6.65 37.16
N LEU A 820 21.35 -7.02 38.04
CA LEU A 820 21.13 -7.98 39.14
C LEU A 820 20.40 -7.37 40.35
N VAL A 821 20.42 -6.04 40.49
CA VAL A 821 19.83 -5.30 41.63
C VAL A 821 18.74 -4.31 41.21
N THR A 822 18.48 -4.17 39.91
CA THR A 822 17.37 -3.38 39.39
C THR A 822 16.09 -4.01 39.93
N PRO A 823 15.22 -3.27 40.64
CA PRO A 823 13.92 -3.79 41.00
C PRO A 823 13.21 -4.21 39.72
N SER A 824 13.01 -5.51 39.54
CA SER A 824 12.03 -6.03 38.59
C SER A 824 10.74 -5.23 38.80
N ASN A 825 10.18 -4.63 37.72
CA ASN A 825 8.80 -4.11 37.58
C ASN A 825 8.62 -2.71 36.92
N PHE A 826 9.61 -2.07 36.28
CA PHE A 826 9.26 -0.97 35.36
C PHE A 826 8.73 -1.54 34.04
N ARG A 827 7.41 -1.70 33.98
CA ARG A 827 6.66 -2.05 32.77
C ARG A 827 6.56 -0.80 31.88
N ASN A 828 6.65 -1.00 30.57
CA ASN A 828 6.81 0.04 29.55
C ASN A 828 8.22 0.69 29.56
N THR A 829 9.28 -0.10 29.67
CA THR A 829 10.68 0.36 29.56
C THR A 829 11.50 -0.56 28.66
N LEU A 830 12.30 0.02 27.77
CA LEU A 830 13.31 -0.62 26.94
C LEU A 830 14.70 -0.45 27.56
N TYR A 831 15.42 -1.54 27.78
CA TYR A 831 16.70 -1.57 28.46
C TYR A 831 17.84 -1.86 27.50
N PHE A 832 18.91 -1.07 27.56
CA PHE A 832 20.13 -1.21 26.77
C PHE A 832 21.31 -1.50 27.70
N THR A 833 22.09 -2.54 27.40
CA THR A 833 23.25 -2.91 28.21
C THR A 833 24.59 -2.53 27.61
N GLU A 834 25.62 -2.46 28.45
CA GLU A 834 27.00 -2.19 28.05
C GLU A 834 27.63 -3.31 27.19
N LYS A 835 26.92 -4.43 27.01
CA LYS A 835 27.25 -5.50 26.06
C LYS A 835 26.34 -5.53 24.83
N GLY A 836 25.51 -4.50 24.66
CA GLY A 836 24.64 -4.33 23.52
C GLY A 836 23.37 -5.17 23.50
N ARG A 837 22.91 -5.67 24.66
CA ARG A 837 21.61 -6.34 24.75
C ARG A 837 20.49 -5.33 24.84
N ILE A 838 19.34 -5.66 24.24
CA ILE A 838 18.14 -4.84 24.23
C ILE A 838 16.95 -5.69 24.70
N TYR A 839 16.28 -5.30 25.80
CA TYR A 839 15.18 -6.09 26.36
C TYR A 839 14.12 -5.22 27.05
N CYS A 840 12.94 -5.78 27.32
CA CYS A 840 11.89 -5.16 28.11
C CYS A 840 11.26 -6.16 29.10
N TYR A 841 10.33 -5.72 29.95
CA TYR A 841 9.52 -6.61 30.79
C TYR A 841 8.06 -6.58 30.35
N ASP A 842 7.44 -7.76 30.24
CA ASP A 842 6.02 -7.90 29.89
C ASP A 842 5.08 -7.42 31.03
N LEU A 843 3.76 -7.39 30.76
CA LEU A 843 2.73 -7.02 31.74
C LEU A 843 2.60 -8.02 32.91
N LYS A 844 3.40 -9.09 32.97
CA LYS A 844 3.51 -10.02 34.09
C LYS A 844 4.84 -9.89 34.83
N GLY A 845 5.76 -9.05 34.35
CA GLY A 845 7.10 -8.84 34.92
C GLY A 845 8.14 -9.85 34.43
N THR A 846 7.86 -10.58 33.35
CA THR A 846 8.80 -11.48 32.69
C THR A 846 9.72 -10.70 31.75
N LYS A 847 11.03 -10.96 31.81
CA LYS A 847 12.00 -10.34 30.90
C LYS A 847 11.85 -10.92 29.48
N VAL A 848 11.83 -10.06 28.47
CA VAL A 848 11.70 -10.41 27.05
C VAL A 848 12.80 -9.71 26.26
N ASP A 849 13.62 -10.47 25.54
CA ASP A 849 14.65 -9.94 24.64
C ASP A 849 14.01 -9.52 23.31
N ILE A 850 14.28 -8.28 22.87
CA ILE A 850 13.70 -7.73 21.65
C ILE A 850 14.76 -7.17 20.69
N ALA A 851 16.05 -7.46 20.94
CA ALA A 851 17.16 -6.90 20.18
C ALA A 851 17.09 -7.22 18.68
N GLY A 852 16.60 -8.42 18.32
CA GLY A 852 16.46 -8.83 16.92
C GLY A 852 15.49 -7.96 16.12
N SER A 853 14.39 -7.51 16.73
CA SER A 853 13.37 -6.70 16.05
C SER A 853 13.81 -5.26 15.88
N VAL A 854 14.49 -4.69 16.89
CA VAL A 854 14.99 -3.30 16.83
C VAL A 854 16.18 -3.18 15.87
N TYR A 855 17.06 -4.18 15.85
CA TYR A 855 18.21 -4.21 14.94
C TYR A 855 17.82 -4.32 13.46
N ALA A 856 16.76 -5.06 13.13
CA ALA A 856 16.30 -5.21 11.75
C ALA A 856 15.98 -3.86 11.08
N GLY A 857 15.33 -2.93 11.80
CA GLY A 857 15.05 -1.59 11.29
C GLY A 857 16.29 -0.70 11.15
N ALA A 858 17.30 -0.89 12.01
CA ALA A 858 18.57 -0.15 11.91
C ALA A 858 19.39 -0.55 10.68
N VAL A 859 19.37 -1.84 10.33
CA VAL A 859 20.01 -2.34 9.11
C VAL A 859 19.34 -1.78 7.85
N GLU A 860 18.01 -1.67 7.85
CA GLU A 860 17.25 -1.02 6.76
C GLU A 860 17.57 0.48 6.63
N ALA A 861 17.92 1.15 7.74
CA ALA A 861 18.42 2.54 7.75
C ALA A 861 19.94 2.67 7.43
N GLY A 862 20.60 1.59 7.01
CA GLY A 862 21.99 1.60 6.56
C GLY A 862 23.05 1.31 7.64
N TYR A 863 22.65 0.86 8.83
CA TYR A 863 23.60 0.48 9.89
C TYR A 863 24.22 -0.90 9.59
N ALA A 864 25.54 -0.96 9.40
CA ALA A 864 26.25 -2.13 8.87
C ALA A 864 26.88 -3.07 9.93
N ASP A 865 26.89 -2.66 11.20
CA ASP A 865 27.54 -3.39 12.30
C ASP A 865 26.60 -4.41 12.97
N SER A 866 27.12 -5.30 13.83
CA SER A 866 26.34 -6.40 14.46
C SER A 866 25.23 -5.93 15.42
N PRO A 867 24.19 -6.75 15.74
CA PRO A 867 23.14 -6.35 16.69
C PRO A 867 23.67 -5.93 18.07
N SER A 868 24.68 -6.63 18.57
CA SER A 868 25.36 -6.29 19.82
C SER A 868 26.14 -4.98 19.70
N GLN A 869 26.72 -4.69 18.52
CA GLN A 869 27.42 -3.43 18.29
C GLN A 869 26.44 -2.26 18.16
N PHE A 870 25.29 -2.47 17.52
CA PHE A 870 24.19 -1.51 17.45
C PHE A 870 23.67 -1.14 18.84
N GLY A 871 23.35 -2.14 19.67
CA GLY A 871 22.93 -1.91 21.04
C GLY A 871 24.01 -1.20 21.86
N LEU A 872 25.29 -1.48 21.62
CA LEU A 872 26.42 -0.84 22.27
C LEU A 872 26.61 0.62 21.80
N ASP A 873 26.39 0.91 20.53
CA ASP A 873 26.54 2.27 19.99
C ASP A 873 25.39 3.16 20.46
N ILE A 874 24.16 2.65 20.56
CA ILE A 874 23.07 3.35 21.24
C ILE A 874 23.39 3.55 22.72
N TYR A 875 23.91 2.52 23.40
CA TYR A 875 24.34 2.61 24.79
C TYR A 875 25.39 3.72 25.01
N LYS A 876 26.31 3.92 24.04
CA LYS A 876 27.31 5.02 24.04
C LYS A 876 26.72 6.37 23.64
N LEU A 877 25.81 6.40 22.67
CA LEU A 877 25.10 7.61 22.23
C LEU A 877 24.32 8.22 23.40
N MET A 878 23.64 7.37 24.19
CA MET A 878 22.97 7.75 25.43
C MET A 878 23.92 8.33 26.50
N ASN A 879 25.24 8.22 26.31
CA ASN A 879 26.27 8.77 27.19
C ASN A 879 26.94 10.06 26.63
N GLY A 880 26.58 10.49 25.41
CA GLY A 880 27.14 11.70 24.79
C GLY A 880 28.57 11.57 24.24
N ASP A 881 29.08 10.34 24.07
CA ASP A 881 30.51 10.09 23.80
C ASP A 881 30.95 10.19 22.31
N ILE A 882 30.16 10.75 21.39
CA ILE A 882 30.55 10.86 19.96
C ILE A 882 30.90 12.31 19.58
N VAL A 883 32.21 12.60 19.54
CA VAL A 883 32.79 13.76 18.85
C VAL A 883 33.41 13.26 17.55
N GLY A 884 32.87 13.65 16.38
CA GLY A 884 33.45 13.28 15.08
C GLY A 884 32.80 13.91 13.85
N ASN A 885 33.36 15.04 13.40
CA ASN A 885 33.31 15.67 12.07
C ASN A 885 32.34 15.12 11.00
N ILE A 886 31.27 15.87 10.71
CA ILE A 886 30.57 15.81 9.41
C ILE A 886 31.05 17.04 8.60
N LYS A 887 31.67 16.82 7.42
CA LYS A 887 32.10 17.89 6.51
C LYS A 887 30.89 18.39 5.71
N ASP A 888 30.56 19.68 5.83
CA ASP A 888 29.48 20.33 5.06
C ASP A 888 30.09 21.13 3.90
N LEU A 889 29.78 20.76 2.66
CA LEU A 889 30.30 21.37 1.42
C LEU A 889 29.15 22.06 0.67
N ARG A 890 29.34 23.30 0.21
CA ARG A 890 28.32 24.04 -0.56
C ARG A 890 28.93 24.71 -1.79
N LEU A 891 28.24 24.61 -2.92
CA LEU A 891 28.55 25.38 -4.14
C LEU A 891 28.13 26.84 -3.94
N LEU A 892 29.00 27.79 -4.27
CA LEU A 892 28.63 29.20 -4.31
C LEU A 892 27.68 29.44 -5.48
N PRO A 893 26.52 30.07 -5.26
CA PRO A 893 25.82 30.72 -6.34
C PRO A 893 26.43 32.13 -6.53
N ILE A 894 26.08 32.76 -7.66
CA ILE A 894 26.06 34.22 -7.91
C ILE A 894 27.46 34.90 -8.09
N PRO A 895 27.68 36.07 -8.75
CA PRO A 895 26.94 36.93 -9.70
C PRO A 895 27.72 37.26 -11.01
N THR A 896 28.89 36.65 -11.27
CA THR A 896 29.71 36.87 -12.49
C THR A 896 30.43 35.59 -12.95
N ALA A 897 30.70 35.47 -14.26
CA ALA A 897 31.19 34.27 -14.93
C ALA A 897 32.55 33.69 -14.46
N GLU A 898 33.29 34.36 -13.56
CA GLU A 898 34.54 33.82 -12.98
C GLU A 898 34.36 33.07 -11.64
N ASP A 899 33.16 33.09 -11.04
CA ASP A 899 32.86 32.45 -9.75
C ASP A 899 31.89 31.26 -9.83
N GLU A 900 31.36 30.98 -11.02
CA GLU A 900 30.49 29.84 -11.29
C GLU A 900 31.28 28.52 -11.18
N GLY A 901 30.87 27.62 -10.28
CA GLY A 901 31.46 26.28 -10.12
C GLY A 901 32.51 26.10 -9.00
N LYS A 902 32.75 27.08 -8.12
CA LYS A 902 33.65 26.93 -6.95
C LYS A 902 32.93 26.36 -5.72
N ILE A 903 33.57 25.45 -4.98
CA ILE A 903 33.05 24.83 -3.74
C ILE A 903 33.61 25.57 -2.51
N LEU A 904 32.73 25.95 -1.59
CA LEU A 904 33.09 26.45 -0.27
C LEU A 904 33.11 25.32 0.76
N GLN A 905 34.06 25.43 1.70
CA GLN A 905 34.10 24.61 2.91
C GLN A 905 34.10 25.50 4.16
N VAL A 906 33.53 25.00 5.25
CA VAL A 906 33.59 25.67 6.56
C VAL A 906 34.87 25.24 7.27
N VAL A 907 35.78 26.18 7.49
CA VAL A 907 36.97 25.99 8.34
C VAL A 907 36.91 27.04 9.45
N ASP A 908 36.96 26.58 10.70
CA ASP A 908 36.87 27.44 11.90
C ASP A 908 35.65 28.39 11.90
N GLY A 909 34.51 27.91 11.41
CA GLY A 909 33.25 28.67 11.38
C GLY A 909 33.21 29.80 10.34
N LYS A 910 34.19 29.85 9.41
CA LYS A 910 34.21 30.81 8.29
C LYS A 910 34.22 30.08 6.95
N TRP A 911 33.51 30.63 5.97
CA TRP A 911 33.43 30.11 4.62
C TRP A 911 34.67 30.50 3.81
N VAL A 912 35.38 29.50 3.27
CA VAL A 912 36.56 29.69 2.42
C VAL A 912 36.45 28.84 1.14
N VAL A 913 36.97 29.34 0.02
CA VAL A 913 37.00 28.61 -1.26
C VAL A 913 37.99 27.46 -1.15
N ALA A 914 37.57 26.24 -1.50
CA ALA A 914 38.41 25.07 -1.46
C ALA A 914 39.53 25.17 -2.53
N GLU A 915 40.79 25.30 -2.11
CA GLU A 915 41.91 25.61 -3.02
C GLU A 915 42.37 24.44 -3.92
N ASN A 916 41.84 23.23 -3.75
CA ASN A 916 42.20 22.08 -4.59
C ASN A 916 40.96 21.31 -5.05
N ASN A 917 40.71 21.34 -6.36
CA ASN A 917 39.63 20.63 -7.04
C ASN A 917 40.20 19.44 -7.83
N PRO A 918 40.03 18.18 -7.40
CA PRO A 918 40.16 17.03 -8.28
C PRO A 918 38.79 16.71 -8.88
N ALA A 919 38.72 16.79 -10.22
CA ALA A 919 37.54 16.49 -11.02
C ALA A 919 36.85 15.16 -10.61
N VAL A 920 35.59 15.25 -10.22
CA VAL A 920 34.67 14.10 -10.13
C VAL A 920 33.35 14.51 -10.76
N ASP A 921 33.01 13.78 -11.81
CA ASP A 921 31.73 13.71 -12.51
C ASP A 921 31.08 12.38 -12.07
N PRO A 922 29.75 12.28 -11.80
CA PRO A 922 28.71 13.29 -11.96
C PRO A 922 28.13 13.86 -10.65
N VAL A 923 27.38 14.95 -10.85
CA VAL A 923 26.72 15.82 -9.88
C VAL A 923 25.65 15.07 -9.05
N PRO A 924 25.47 15.37 -7.75
CA PRO A 924 24.44 14.73 -6.91
C PRO A 924 22.99 15.03 -7.37
N ASP A 925 22.10 14.06 -7.16
CA ASP A 925 20.71 13.96 -7.68
C ASP A 925 19.71 15.05 -7.24
N ASN A 926 20.14 16.13 -6.61
CA ASN A 926 19.26 17.12 -5.96
C ASN A 926 19.27 18.52 -6.61
N VAL A 927 19.60 18.62 -7.90
CA VAL A 927 19.50 19.87 -8.68
C VAL A 927 18.65 19.67 -9.93
N VAL A 928 17.45 20.27 -9.96
CA VAL A 928 16.52 20.25 -11.09
C VAL A 928 16.51 21.62 -11.76
N LEU A 929 16.68 21.68 -13.09
CA LEU A 929 16.47 22.87 -13.92
C LEU A 929 15.27 22.60 -14.84
N PHE A 930 14.29 23.51 -14.85
CA PHE A 930 13.07 23.44 -15.67
C PHE A 930 13.15 24.46 -16.83
N GLU A 931 12.71 24.06 -18.03
CA GLU A 931 12.28 24.97 -19.11
C GLU A 931 10.96 24.47 -19.74
N GLU A 932 10.11 25.43 -20.13
CA GLU A 932 8.71 25.31 -20.56
C GLU A 932 8.52 25.46 -22.09
N SER A 933 7.37 24.95 -22.57
CA SER A 933 6.43 25.53 -23.56
C SER A 933 6.33 25.00 -25.02
N ASP A 934 5.09 24.57 -25.34
CA ASP A 934 4.16 24.96 -26.45
C ASP A 934 3.95 24.16 -27.78
N GLU A 935 2.67 23.69 -27.90
CA GLU A 935 1.68 23.70 -29.02
C GLU A 935 1.59 22.63 -30.16
N GLU A 936 0.52 21.81 -30.05
CA GLU A 936 -0.63 21.47 -30.95
C GLU A 936 -0.56 20.78 -32.37
N ASP A 937 -1.31 19.64 -32.43
CA ASP A 937 -2.30 19.12 -33.43
C ASP A 937 -1.94 18.54 -34.82
N SER A 938 -2.69 17.64 -35.48
CA SER A 938 -3.60 16.45 -35.24
C SER A 938 -3.88 15.85 -36.66
N VAL A 939 -4.43 14.64 -36.90
CA VAL A 939 -5.88 14.36 -37.03
C VAL A 939 -6.11 12.85 -37.32
N ILE A 940 -6.72 12.15 -36.36
CA ILE A 940 -7.56 10.93 -36.49
C ILE A 940 -8.89 11.33 -37.19
N ASP A 941 -9.78 10.41 -37.63
CA ASP A 941 -11.19 10.79 -37.92
C ASP A 941 -11.91 11.10 -36.59
N VAL A 942 -11.45 12.20 -36.04
CA VAL A 942 -11.75 12.80 -34.77
C VAL A 942 -13.21 13.17 -34.76
N GLU A 943 -13.78 13.60 -35.89
CA GLU A 943 -15.15 14.11 -35.94
C GLU A 943 -16.18 13.06 -35.48
N SER A 944 -15.97 11.79 -35.83
CA SER A 944 -16.87 10.69 -35.46
C SER A 944 -16.63 10.15 -34.04
N LEU A 945 -15.38 10.12 -33.58
CA LEU A 945 -15.01 9.70 -32.22
C LEU A 945 -15.36 10.77 -31.17
N ILE A 946 -15.14 12.05 -31.52
CA ILE A 946 -15.67 13.22 -30.83
C ILE A 946 -17.19 13.10 -30.81
N LYS A 947 -17.92 13.05 -31.92
CA LYS A 947 -19.40 13.08 -31.87
C LYS A 947 -20.04 11.99 -30.99
N ASN A 948 -19.43 10.82 -30.85
CA ASN A 948 -19.98 9.71 -30.04
C ASN A 948 -19.53 9.70 -28.57
N ASN A 949 -18.39 10.32 -28.25
CA ASN A 949 -17.86 10.36 -26.87
C ASN A 949 -17.84 11.78 -26.30
N LEU A 950 -18.09 12.82 -27.10
CA LEU A 950 -18.37 14.16 -26.62
C LEU A 950 -19.76 14.17 -26.02
N THR A 951 -19.81 14.48 -24.74
CA THR A 951 -21.05 14.83 -24.06
C THR A 951 -20.94 16.26 -23.58
N LEU A 952 -22.04 16.99 -23.73
CA LEU A 952 -22.21 18.29 -23.11
C LEU A 952 -22.93 18.06 -21.79
N ASP A 953 -22.29 18.50 -20.74
CA ASP A 953 -22.76 18.43 -19.37
C ASP A 953 -22.75 19.85 -18.82
N ALA A 954 -23.63 20.16 -17.89
CA ALA A 954 -23.75 21.51 -17.37
C ALA A 954 -24.04 21.46 -15.88
N ASP A 955 -23.42 22.37 -15.14
CA ASP A 955 -23.99 22.88 -13.89
C ASP A 955 -24.44 24.33 -14.09
N ASP A 956 -24.93 24.95 -13.02
CA ASP A 956 -25.49 26.31 -13.12
C ASP A 956 -24.40 27.41 -13.28
N GLU A 957 -23.10 27.06 -13.22
CA GLU A 957 -21.98 27.97 -13.40
C GLU A 957 -21.18 27.68 -14.67
N PHE A 958 -21.14 26.43 -15.14
CA PHE A 958 -20.30 26.02 -16.25
C PHE A 958 -20.93 24.94 -17.12
N LEU A 959 -20.73 25.11 -18.43
CA LEU A 959 -20.96 24.10 -19.45
C LEU A 959 -19.66 23.31 -19.61
N TYR A 960 -19.68 22.04 -19.24
CA TYR A 960 -18.58 21.10 -19.38
C TYR A 960 -18.71 20.35 -20.71
N LEU A 961 -17.64 20.40 -21.48
CA LEU A 961 -17.44 19.54 -22.63
C LEU A 961 -16.62 18.34 -22.14
N LEU A 962 -17.23 17.16 -22.12
CA LEU A 962 -16.61 15.93 -21.64
C LEU A 962 -16.27 15.02 -22.83
N TYR A 963 -15.16 14.30 -22.76
CA TYR A 963 -14.86 13.17 -23.62
C TYR A 963 -14.91 11.92 -22.76
N ARG A 964 -15.98 11.13 -22.87
CA ARG A 964 -16.35 10.09 -21.89
C ARG A 964 -16.55 10.67 -20.49
N GLU A 965 -15.63 10.43 -19.56
CA GLU A 965 -15.69 10.93 -18.17
C GLU A 965 -14.65 12.04 -17.88
N GLU A 966 -13.74 12.31 -18.81
CA GLU A 966 -12.73 13.37 -18.66
C GLU A 966 -13.23 14.72 -19.16
N GLN A 967 -12.97 15.76 -18.37
CA GLN A 967 -13.29 17.15 -18.71
C GLN A 967 -12.31 17.71 -19.74
N ILE A 968 -12.81 17.95 -20.95
CA ILE A 968 -12.05 18.59 -22.03
C ILE A 968 -12.09 20.11 -21.89
N SER A 969 -13.28 20.65 -21.58
CA SER A 969 -13.48 22.10 -21.47
C SER A 969 -14.54 22.42 -20.45
N LYS A 970 -14.40 23.60 -19.83
CA LYS A 970 -15.31 24.14 -18.82
C LYS A 970 -15.55 25.59 -19.18
N VAL A 971 -16.71 25.89 -19.75
CA VAL A 971 -17.08 27.23 -20.19
C VAL A 971 -17.93 27.87 -19.10
N PRO A 972 -17.50 28.99 -18.49
CA PRO A 972 -18.34 29.73 -17.56
C PRO A 972 -19.60 30.19 -18.29
N MET A 973 -20.76 29.69 -17.86
CA MET A 973 -22.02 30.19 -18.35
C MET A 973 -22.26 31.53 -17.66
N ALA A 974 -22.25 32.61 -18.43
CA ALA A 974 -22.51 33.94 -17.90
C ALA A 974 -23.96 34.02 -17.39
N GLY A 975 -24.12 33.84 -16.08
CA GLY A 975 -25.31 34.23 -15.33
C GLY A 975 -26.25 33.10 -14.91
N SER A 976 -26.29 32.94 -13.60
CA SER A 976 -27.44 32.66 -12.73
C SER A 976 -27.97 31.22 -12.58
N GLY A 977 -27.44 30.52 -11.58
CA GLY A 977 -28.20 29.61 -10.74
C GLY A 977 -27.38 29.21 -9.49
N ASN A 978 -28.02 29.12 -8.33
CA ASN A 978 -27.37 28.67 -7.10
C ASN A 978 -27.03 27.18 -7.22
N VAL A 979 -25.79 26.82 -7.61
CA VAL A 979 -25.34 25.42 -7.61
C VAL A 979 -25.29 24.92 -6.17
N VAL A 980 -26.17 23.99 -5.82
CA VAL A 980 -26.10 23.30 -4.54
C VAL A 980 -25.27 22.03 -4.76
N TYR A 981 -24.02 22.06 -4.31
CA TYR A 981 -23.09 20.95 -4.46
C TYR A 981 -23.48 19.75 -3.59
N CYS A 982 -23.31 18.55 -4.15
CA CYS A 982 -23.43 17.29 -3.44
C CYS A 982 -22.29 17.18 -2.42
N THR A 983 -22.65 16.92 -1.16
CA THR A 983 -21.74 16.63 -0.05
C THR A 983 -21.86 15.18 0.42
N GLY A 984 -22.62 14.36 -0.31
CA GLY A 984 -22.81 12.94 0.00
C GLY A 984 -23.91 12.33 -0.83
N ILE A 985 -23.66 11.13 -1.35
CA ILE A 985 -24.65 10.32 -2.05
C ILE A 985 -24.70 8.94 -1.42
N ARG A 986 -25.91 8.39 -1.31
CA ARG A 986 -26.13 7.03 -0.83
C ARG A 986 -27.25 6.37 -1.61
N ILE A 987 -26.96 5.23 -2.24
CA ILE A 987 -28.00 4.33 -2.75
C ILE A 987 -28.77 3.75 -1.56
N GLN A 988 -30.10 3.81 -1.60
CA GLN A 988 -30.95 3.43 -0.47
C GLN A 988 -31.12 1.92 -0.37
N GLU A 989 -31.11 1.25 -1.51
CA GLU A 989 -31.24 -0.20 -1.62
C GLU A 989 -29.96 -0.91 -1.18
N SER A 990 -30.12 -2.12 -0.64
CA SER A 990 -29.00 -3.04 -0.39
C SER A 990 -28.59 -3.75 -1.67
N ASP A 991 -27.52 -4.55 -1.61
CA ASP A 991 -27.15 -5.47 -2.70
C ASP A 991 -28.34 -6.30 -3.19
N GLN A 992 -28.49 -6.37 -4.50
CA GLN A 992 -29.59 -7.03 -5.19
C GLN A 992 -29.15 -8.42 -5.66
N ILE A 993 -29.97 -9.43 -5.40
CA ILE A 993 -29.80 -10.78 -5.97
C ILE A 993 -31.00 -11.09 -6.86
N CYS A 994 -30.74 -11.26 -8.15
CA CYS A 994 -31.75 -11.50 -9.16
C CYS A 994 -31.65 -12.93 -9.69
N SER A 995 -32.79 -13.52 -10.03
CA SER A 995 -32.80 -14.79 -10.80
C SER A 995 -32.54 -14.51 -12.27
N ILE A 996 -31.74 -15.35 -12.93
CA ILE A 996 -31.59 -15.32 -14.40
C ILE A 996 -32.92 -15.53 -15.14
N GLU A 997 -33.93 -16.11 -14.48
CA GLU A 997 -35.29 -16.24 -15.04
C GLU A 997 -36.01 -14.89 -15.18
N ASN A 998 -35.49 -13.85 -14.52
CA ASN A 998 -36.01 -12.49 -14.56
C ASN A 998 -35.19 -11.58 -15.49
N ILE A 999 -34.55 -12.12 -16.54
CA ILE A 999 -33.91 -11.29 -17.58
C ILE A 999 -34.94 -10.29 -18.13
N GLY A 1000 -34.54 -9.03 -18.21
CA GLY A 1000 -35.39 -7.90 -18.59
C GLY A 1000 -36.16 -7.27 -17.43
N ALA A 1001 -36.08 -7.79 -16.21
CA ALA A 1001 -36.66 -7.15 -15.04
C ALA A 1001 -35.98 -5.80 -14.77
N LEU A 1002 -36.80 -4.82 -14.37
CA LEU A 1002 -36.38 -3.46 -14.06
C LEU A 1002 -36.40 -3.26 -12.54
N ILE A 1003 -35.29 -2.75 -12.00
CA ILE A 1003 -35.08 -2.44 -10.59
C ILE A 1003 -34.79 -0.94 -10.52
N ALA A 1004 -35.72 -0.17 -9.99
CA ALA A 1004 -35.47 1.25 -9.75
C ALA A 1004 -34.59 1.39 -8.50
N LEU A 1005 -33.42 2.00 -8.65
CA LEU A 1005 -32.58 2.39 -7.53
C LEU A 1005 -32.84 3.83 -7.14
N SER A 1006 -32.89 4.08 -5.85
CA SER A 1006 -33.16 5.40 -5.28
C SER A 1006 -31.90 5.90 -4.59
N VAL A 1007 -31.56 7.17 -4.79
CA VAL A 1007 -30.42 7.80 -4.10
C VAL A 1007 -30.88 8.87 -3.15
N PHE A 1008 -30.27 8.90 -1.97
CA PHE A 1008 -30.28 10.07 -1.10
C PHE A 1008 -29.06 10.92 -1.45
N VAL A 1009 -29.31 12.14 -1.91
CA VAL A 1009 -28.26 13.14 -2.18
C VAL A 1009 -28.35 14.21 -1.08
N SER A 1010 -27.22 14.50 -0.44
CA SER A 1010 -27.10 15.52 0.59
C SER A 1010 -26.38 16.74 0.03
N PRO A 1011 -26.85 17.97 0.30
CA PRO A 1011 -28.17 18.27 0.88
C PRO A 1011 -29.30 17.93 -0.11
N SER A 1012 -30.54 17.77 0.37
CA SER A 1012 -31.69 17.33 -0.47
C SER A 1012 -32.10 18.30 -1.58
N GLY A 1013 -31.48 19.49 -1.63
CA GLY A 1013 -31.63 20.48 -2.69
C GLY A 1013 -30.44 20.53 -3.66
N CYS A 1014 -29.55 19.52 -3.64
CA CYS A 1014 -28.44 19.39 -4.58
C CYS A 1014 -28.92 19.57 -6.03
N THR A 1015 -28.29 20.48 -6.76
CA THR A 1015 -28.62 20.75 -8.18
C THR A 1015 -27.70 19.98 -9.13
N GLN A 1016 -26.67 19.30 -8.62
CA GLN A 1016 -25.83 18.42 -9.42
C GLN A 1016 -26.57 17.14 -9.83
N THR A 1017 -26.38 16.73 -11.08
CA THR A 1017 -27.05 15.56 -11.65
C THR A 1017 -26.38 14.27 -11.14
N VAL A 1018 -27.20 13.30 -10.73
CA VAL A 1018 -26.74 11.96 -10.40
C VAL A 1018 -26.49 11.18 -11.69
N ARG A 1019 -25.28 10.64 -11.83
CA ARG A 1019 -24.88 9.77 -12.93
C ARG A 1019 -24.83 8.34 -12.46
N TRP A 1020 -25.29 7.43 -13.31
CA TRP A 1020 -25.28 6.01 -13.05
C TRP A 1020 -24.35 5.30 -14.04
N SER A 1021 -23.56 4.37 -13.54
CA SER A 1021 -22.75 3.49 -14.36
C SER A 1021 -22.85 2.05 -13.88
N SER A 1022 -22.62 1.11 -14.80
CA SER A 1022 -22.52 -0.31 -14.50
C SER A 1022 -21.13 -0.79 -14.86
N SER A 1023 -20.49 -1.54 -13.96
CA SER A 1023 -19.21 -2.19 -14.24
C SER A 1023 -19.32 -3.26 -15.33
N ASP A 1024 -20.52 -3.83 -15.54
CA ASP A 1024 -20.80 -4.79 -16.60
C ASP A 1024 -22.25 -4.65 -17.11
N PRO A 1025 -22.48 -3.82 -18.14
CA PRO A 1025 -23.80 -3.64 -18.75
C PRO A 1025 -24.37 -4.92 -19.38
N THR A 1026 -23.54 -5.95 -19.64
CA THR A 1026 -24.01 -7.23 -20.19
C THR A 1026 -24.65 -8.13 -19.12
N VAL A 1027 -24.41 -7.83 -17.84
CA VAL A 1027 -25.03 -8.48 -16.67
C VAL A 1027 -26.18 -7.63 -16.14
N ALA A 1028 -25.94 -6.35 -15.90
CA ALA A 1028 -26.95 -5.39 -15.46
C ALA A 1028 -26.73 -4.02 -16.11
N GLU A 1029 -27.64 -3.61 -16.97
CA GLU A 1029 -27.63 -2.30 -17.64
C GLU A 1029 -28.32 -1.27 -16.74
N VAL A 1030 -27.78 -0.06 -16.60
CA VAL A 1030 -28.42 1.01 -15.80
C VAL A 1030 -28.72 2.22 -16.69
N THR A 1031 -29.93 2.75 -16.59
CA THR A 1031 -30.36 3.95 -17.30
C THR A 1031 -30.02 5.22 -16.53
N LEU A 1032 -30.11 6.38 -17.19
CA LEU A 1032 -29.78 7.69 -16.60
C LEU A 1032 -30.61 8.05 -15.36
N ASP A 1033 -31.80 7.47 -15.20
CA ASP A 1033 -32.69 7.69 -14.06
C ASP A 1033 -32.47 6.69 -12.90
N GLY A 1034 -31.46 5.82 -12.99
CA GLY A 1034 -31.15 4.82 -11.96
C GLY A 1034 -31.97 3.54 -12.07
N THR A 1035 -32.65 3.30 -13.19
CA THR A 1035 -33.33 2.02 -13.43
C THR A 1035 -32.34 0.97 -13.95
N VAL A 1036 -32.15 -0.09 -13.18
CA VAL A 1036 -31.30 -1.23 -13.55
C VAL A 1036 -32.14 -2.29 -14.24
N LYS A 1037 -31.73 -2.69 -15.44
CA LYS A 1037 -32.28 -3.80 -16.19
C LYS A 1037 -31.36 -5.01 -16.08
N VAL A 1038 -31.90 -6.14 -15.65
CA VAL A 1038 -31.18 -7.42 -15.62
C VAL A 1038 -30.97 -7.93 -17.05
N VAL A 1039 -29.73 -8.21 -17.45
CA VAL A 1039 -29.39 -8.60 -18.83
C VAL A 1039 -28.86 -10.04 -18.90
N GLY A 1040 -27.96 -10.44 -18.00
CA GLY A 1040 -27.25 -11.72 -18.09
C GLY A 1040 -26.78 -12.27 -16.73
N GLU A 1041 -26.37 -13.54 -16.69
CA GLU A 1041 -25.86 -14.19 -15.46
C GLU A 1041 -24.48 -13.64 -15.13
N GLY A 1042 -24.26 -13.23 -13.88
CA GLY A 1042 -23.01 -12.60 -13.46
C GLY A 1042 -23.19 -11.67 -12.28
N THR A 1043 -22.19 -10.84 -11.99
CA THR A 1043 -22.30 -9.77 -10.98
C THR A 1043 -21.79 -8.47 -11.57
N ALA A 1044 -22.59 -7.41 -11.46
CA ALA A 1044 -22.25 -6.07 -11.87
C ALA A 1044 -22.33 -5.13 -10.66
N ILE A 1045 -21.43 -4.17 -10.59
CA ILE A 1045 -21.47 -3.07 -9.61
C ILE A 1045 -22.18 -1.91 -10.27
N ILE A 1046 -23.27 -1.45 -9.66
CA ILE A 1046 -23.98 -0.25 -10.09
C ILE A 1046 -23.54 0.91 -9.21
N THR A 1047 -22.99 1.94 -9.83
CA THR A 1047 -22.45 3.12 -9.13
C THR A 1047 -23.29 4.35 -9.47
N ALA A 1048 -23.77 5.02 -8.42
CA ALA A 1048 -24.34 6.36 -8.51
C ALA A 1048 -23.27 7.38 -8.10
N LYS A 1049 -23.01 8.36 -8.95
CA LYS A 1049 -22.04 9.43 -8.72
C LYS A 1049 -22.72 10.79 -8.82
N CYS A 1050 -22.43 11.69 -7.89
CA CYS A 1050 -22.94 13.06 -7.91
C CYS A 1050 -21.84 13.98 -7.40
N GLY A 1051 -21.29 14.83 -8.27
CA GLY A 1051 -20.05 15.56 -8.00
C GLY A 1051 -18.86 14.61 -7.79
N SER A 1052 -18.09 14.83 -6.71
CA SER A 1052 -16.97 13.98 -6.30
C SER A 1052 -17.39 12.74 -5.49
N TYR A 1053 -18.64 12.67 -5.04
CA TYR A 1053 -19.12 11.58 -4.18
C TYR A 1053 -19.73 10.45 -5.00
N SER A 1054 -19.52 9.21 -4.54
CA SER A 1054 -20.07 8.01 -5.16
C SER A 1054 -20.64 7.05 -4.12
N SER A 1055 -21.68 6.31 -4.53
CA SER A 1055 -22.22 5.18 -3.79
C SER A 1055 -22.41 4.03 -4.76
N SER A 1056 -22.11 2.81 -4.32
CA SER A 1056 -22.18 1.62 -5.17
C SER A 1056 -22.99 0.52 -4.49
N ILE A 1057 -23.66 -0.31 -5.29
CA ILE A 1057 -24.29 -1.56 -4.85
C ILE A 1057 -23.91 -2.72 -5.77
N ASN A 1058 -23.93 -3.93 -5.25
CA ASN A 1058 -23.76 -5.13 -6.07
C ASN A 1058 -25.11 -5.61 -6.60
N VAL A 1059 -25.18 -5.91 -7.90
CA VAL A 1059 -26.29 -6.61 -8.54
C VAL A 1059 -25.78 -7.96 -9.01
N SER A 1060 -26.20 -9.03 -8.34
CA SER A 1060 -25.80 -10.41 -8.65
C SER A 1060 -26.96 -11.16 -9.28
N VAL A 1061 -26.81 -11.54 -10.56
CA VAL A 1061 -27.79 -12.31 -11.31
C VAL A 1061 -27.33 -13.76 -11.30
N LYS A 1062 -28.09 -14.63 -10.62
CA LYS A 1062 -27.73 -16.04 -10.43
C LYS A 1062 -28.79 -16.95 -11.00
N ASN A 1063 -28.37 -18.10 -11.51
CA ASN A 1063 -29.30 -19.20 -11.72
C ASN A 1063 -29.67 -19.86 -10.39
N LEU A 1064 -30.90 -19.61 -9.92
CA LEU A 1064 -31.42 -20.20 -8.67
C LEU A 1064 -31.88 -21.65 -8.84
N ASN A 1065 -31.88 -22.19 -10.07
CA ASN A 1065 -32.20 -23.59 -10.32
C ASN A 1065 -30.97 -24.47 -10.15
N VAL A 1066 -31.10 -25.51 -9.35
CA VAL A 1066 -30.06 -26.52 -9.17
C VAL A 1066 -30.11 -27.50 -10.35
N LYS A 1067 -29.03 -27.53 -11.13
CA LYS A 1067 -28.90 -28.45 -12.27
C LYS A 1067 -28.66 -29.87 -11.78
N VAL A 1068 -29.47 -30.81 -12.28
CA VAL A 1068 -29.36 -32.24 -11.96
C VAL A 1068 -29.56 -33.07 -13.22
N ASN A 1069 -28.94 -34.25 -13.25
CA ASN A 1069 -29.20 -35.25 -14.27
C ASN A 1069 -30.24 -36.25 -13.77
N ILE A 1070 -31.14 -36.72 -14.65
CA ILE A 1070 -32.11 -37.77 -14.33
C ILE A 1070 -31.88 -38.98 -15.22
N ALA A 1071 -31.70 -40.14 -14.60
CA ALA A 1071 -31.57 -41.44 -15.25
C ALA A 1071 -32.58 -42.45 -14.70
N LYS A 1072 -32.77 -43.56 -15.41
CA LYS A 1072 -33.76 -44.62 -15.09
C LYS A 1072 -33.10 -45.96 -14.79
N ALA A 1073 -33.93 -46.94 -14.42
CA ALA A 1073 -33.58 -48.32 -14.13
C ALA A 1073 -32.77 -48.58 -12.85
N ALA A 1074 -32.70 -47.58 -11.96
CA ALA A 1074 -32.14 -47.70 -10.62
C ALA A 1074 -32.78 -46.68 -9.67
N GLY A 1075 -32.42 -46.74 -8.39
CA GLY A 1075 -32.84 -45.75 -7.40
C GLY A 1075 -31.94 -45.71 -6.18
N TRP A 1076 -31.99 -44.58 -5.47
CA TRP A 1076 -31.33 -44.37 -4.19
C TRP A 1076 -32.12 -45.00 -3.04
N PHE A 1077 -31.42 -45.70 -2.15
CA PHE A 1077 -31.98 -46.25 -0.93
C PHE A 1077 -31.06 -45.97 0.25
N SER A 1078 -31.55 -46.13 1.47
CA SER A 1078 -30.71 -46.01 2.66
C SER A 1078 -30.10 -47.36 3.02
N SER A 1079 -28.78 -47.44 3.08
CA SER A 1079 -28.04 -48.60 3.61
C SER A 1079 -27.26 -48.17 4.85
N ASN A 1080 -27.67 -48.64 6.03
CA ASN A 1080 -27.06 -48.26 7.32
C ASN A 1080 -26.93 -46.74 7.54
N GLY A 1081 -27.87 -45.95 7.02
CA GLY A 1081 -27.85 -44.48 7.17
C GLY A 1081 -27.00 -43.75 6.13
N ILE A 1082 -26.49 -44.44 5.10
CA ILE A 1082 -25.69 -43.87 4.00
C ILE A 1082 -26.43 -44.11 2.66
N PRO A 1083 -26.29 -43.23 1.64
CA PRO A 1083 -26.92 -43.43 0.33
C PRO A 1083 -26.37 -44.66 -0.41
N GLY A 1084 -27.22 -45.68 -0.53
CA GLY A 1084 -27.02 -46.85 -1.38
C GLY A 1084 -27.69 -46.67 -2.75
N PHE A 1085 -27.19 -47.39 -3.75
CA PHE A 1085 -27.69 -47.33 -5.12
C PHE A 1085 -27.92 -48.74 -5.67
N GLY A 1086 -29.07 -48.97 -6.31
CA GLY A 1086 -29.46 -50.31 -6.74
C GLY A 1086 -30.42 -50.33 -7.93
N GLY A 1087 -30.25 -51.35 -8.78
CA GLY A 1087 -31.05 -51.54 -9.99
C GLY A 1087 -32.54 -51.76 -9.68
N ASN A 1088 -33.39 -51.00 -10.35
CA ASN A 1088 -34.84 -51.08 -10.24
C ASN A 1088 -35.49 -50.45 -11.49
N ALA A 1089 -36.03 -51.29 -12.38
CA ALA A 1089 -36.66 -50.85 -13.63
C ALA A 1089 -37.85 -49.90 -13.44
N ALA A 1090 -38.49 -49.92 -12.27
CA ALA A 1090 -39.63 -49.06 -11.93
C ALA A 1090 -39.23 -47.74 -11.27
N ARG A 1091 -37.94 -47.38 -11.30
CA ARG A 1091 -37.41 -46.16 -10.69
C ARG A 1091 -36.59 -45.34 -11.68
N ALA A 1092 -36.62 -44.05 -11.43
CA ALA A 1092 -35.65 -43.09 -11.93
C ALA A 1092 -35.09 -42.30 -10.75
N TYR A 1093 -33.98 -41.63 -10.94
CA TYR A 1093 -33.25 -40.95 -9.88
C TYR A 1093 -32.52 -39.73 -10.41
N ALA A 1094 -32.36 -38.73 -9.54
CA ALA A 1094 -31.53 -37.56 -9.81
C ALA A 1094 -30.11 -37.79 -9.31
N TYR A 1095 -29.12 -37.21 -9.99
CA TYR A 1095 -27.72 -37.19 -9.55
C TYR A 1095 -26.99 -35.95 -10.07
N VAL A 1096 -25.88 -35.61 -9.41
CA VAL A 1096 -24.92 -34.58 -9.84
C VAL A 1096 -23.68 -35.25 -10.45
N GLY A 1097 -23.04 -34.58 -11.41
CA GLY A 1097 -21.85 -35.08 -12.12
C GLY A 1097 -22.12 -35.49 -13.57
N SER A 1098 -21.05 -35.64 -14.36
CA SER A 1098 -21.12 -35.93 -15.81
C SER A 1098 -21.45 -37.39 -16.14
N THR A 1099 -21.30 -38.30 -15.18
CA THR A 1099 -21.45 -39.75 -15.38
C THR A 1099 -22.50 -40.31 -14.42
N ALA A 1100 -23.39 -41.17 -14.93
CA ALA A 1100 -24.42 -41.80 -14.11
C ALA A 1100 -23.80 -42.74 -13.04
N PRO A 1101 -24.33 -42.75 -11.81
CA PRO A 1101 -23.95 -43.69 -10.77
C PRO A 1101 -24.06 -45.14 -11.22
N VAL A 1102 -23.07 -45.95 -10.85
CA VAL A 1102 -23.03 -47.40 -11.11
C VAL A 1102 -22.95 -48.24 -9.82
N SER A 1103 -22.75 -47.60 -8.67
CA SER A 1103 -22.61 -48.24 -7.35
C SER A 1103 -23.09 -47.31 -6.23
N ALA A 1104 -23.14 -47.82 -5.00
CA ALA A 1104 -23.45 -47.02 -3.81
C ALA A 1104 -22.51 -45.81 -3.67
N ASP A 1105 -23.04 -44.72 -3.13
CA ASP A 1105 -22.33 -43.46 -2.98
C ASP A 1105 -21.80 -43.31 -1.55
N THR A 1106 -20.60 -43.82 -1.28
CA THR A 1106 -19.98 -43.69 0.04
C THR A 1106 -19.28 -42.35 0.24
N GLY A 1107 -19.04 -41.62 -0.85
CA GLY A 1107 -18.33 -40.35 -0.88
C GLY A 1107 -19.24 -39.12 -0.96
N TYR A 1108 -20.56 -39.32 -1.05
CA TYR A 1108 -21.57 -38.26 -1.19
C TYR A 1108 -21.42 -37.45 -2.49
N ILE A 1109 -20.79 -38.04 -3.52
CA ILE A 1109 -20.38 -37.32 -4.74
C ILE A 1109 -21.50 -37.14 -5.77
N TYR A 1110 -22.58 -37.93 -5.66
CA TYR A 1110 -23.73 -37.87 -6.56
C TYR A 1110 -24.93 -37.13 -5.97
N GLY A 1111 -24.87 -36.84 -4.67
CA GLY A 1111 -25.86 -36.04 -3.96
C GLY A 1111 -25.79 -34.58 -4.37
N ILE A 1112 -26.89 -33.87 -4.14
CA ILE A 1112 -26.96 -32.43 -4.35
C ILE A 1112 -26.53 -31.78 -3.04
N PRO A 1113 -25.37 -31.11 -2.99
CA PRO A 1113 -24.90 -30.50 -1.76
C PRO A 1113 -25.83 -29.35 -1.36
N LEU A 1114 -26.21 -29.34 -0.09
CA LEU A 1114 -27.06 -28.32 0.50
C LEU A 1114 -26.24 -27.40 1.40
N GLU A 1115 -26.60 -26.12 1.37
CA GLU A 1115 -25.93 -25.04 2.11
C GLU A 1115 -26.75 -24.68 3.37
N GLN A 1116 -26.10 -24.58 4.53
CA GLN A 1116 -26.77 -24.22 5.78
C GLN A 1116 -27.56 -22.91 5.66
N GLY A 1117 -28.81 -22.92 6.13
CA GLY A 1117 -29.66 -21.73 6.18
C GLY A 1117 -30.37 -21.36 4.88
N ILE A 1118 -30.05 -21.99 3.73
CA ILE A 1118 -30.72 -21.74 2.44
C ILE A 1118 -31.94 -22.66 2.30
N GLU A 1119 -33.12 -22.11 1.99
CA GLU A 1119 -34.30 -22.95 1.74
C GLU A 1119 -34.27 -23.49 0.30
N TYR A 1120 -34.49 -24.80 0.15
CA TYR A 1120 -34.61 -25.48 -1.14
C TYR A 1120 -36.05 -25.91 -1.39
N THR A 1121 -36.65 -25.45 -2.49
CA THR A 1121 -37.95 -25.94 -2.98
C THR A 1121 -37.76 -26.99 -4.05
N ILE A 1122 -38.21 -28.21 -3.78
CA ILE A 1122 -38.20 -29.33 -4.71
C ILE A 1122 -39.62 -29.60 -5.21
N ARG A 1123 -39.79 -29.59 -6.54
CA ARG A 1123 -41.09 -29.72 -7.19
C ARG A 1123 -41.03 -30.62 -8.41
N LEU A 1124 -42.15 -31.29 -8.66
CA LEU A 1124 -42.43 -31.99 -9.92
C LEU A 1124 -43.73 -31.44 -10.51
N ASN A 1125 -43.68 -30.82 -11.70
CA ASN A 1125 -44.82 -30.17 -12.35
C ASN A 1125 -45.86 -31.22 -12.83
N THR A 1126 -47.13 -31.08 -12.40
CA THR A 1126 -48.23 -31.99 -12.75
C THR A 1126 -48.63 -31.96 -14.22
N GLU A 1127 -48.51 -30.82 -14.89
CA GLU A 1127 -48.88 -30.68 -16.30
C GLU A 1127 -47.88 -31.42 -17.20
N LEU A 1128 -46.59 -31.37 -16.84
CA LEU A 1128 -45.50 -32.02 -17.59
C LEU A 1128 -45.31 -33.49 -17.20
N ALA A 1129 -45.44 -33.80 -15.91
CA ALA A 1129 -45.14 -35.12 -15.33
C ALA A 1129 -46.32 -35.70 -14.53
N GLY A 1130 -47.55 -35.53 -15.02
CA GLY A 1130 -48.74 -36.06 -14.40
C GLY A 1130 -48.70 -37.58 -14.21
N GLY A 1131 -49.10 -38.06 -13.02
CA GLY A 1131 -49.05 -39.48 -12.67
C GLY A 1131 -47.68 -39.98 -12.19
N CYS A 1132 -46.66 -39.11 -12.21
CA CYS A 1132 -45.36 -39.35 -11.59
C CYS A 1132 -45.34 -38.92 -10.11
N TYR A 1133 -44.40 -39.49 -9.37
CA TYR A 1133 -44.15 -39.20 -7.97
C TYR A 1133 -42.65 -39.03 -7.76
N TYR A 1134 -42.26 -38.20 -6.79
CA TYR A 1134 -40.87 -38.01 -6.37
C TYR A 1134 -40.72 -38.27 -4.88
N GLY A 1135 -39.51 -38.62 -4.44
CA GLY A 1135 -39.19 -38.81 -3.03
C GLY A 1135 -37.79 -38.28 -2.73
N VAL A 1136 -37.68 -37.49 -1.68
CA VAL A 1136 -36.48 -36.79 -1.25
C VAL A 1136 -35.87 -37.52 -0.05
N GLN A 1137 -34.56 -37.76 -0.10
CA GLN A 1137 -33.77 -38.26 1.02
C GLN A 1137 -32.59 -37.32 1.23
N ILE A 1138 -32.30 -36.95 2.48
CA ILE A 1138 -31.15 -36.11 2.81
C ILE A 1138 -30.27 -36.85 3.79
N PHE A 1139 -28.99 -36.91 3.50
CA PHE A 1139 -27.99 -37.61 4.30
C PHE A 1139 -26.94 -36.63 4.78
N SER A 1140 -26.45 -36.82 6.01
CA SER A 1140 -25.32 -36.07 6.54
C SER A 1140 -24.04 -36.82 6.22
N SER A 1141 -23.18 -36.20 5.43
CA SER A 1141 -21.83 -36.68 5.16
C SER A 1141 -20.96 -36.68 6.42
N VAL A 1142 -21.31 -35.89 7.44
CA VAL A 1142 -20.62 -35.79 8.72
C VAL A 1142 -21.04 -36.93 9.66
N SER A 1143 -22.32 -37.03 10.01
CA SER A 1143 -22.81 -38.04 10.96
C SER A 1143 -23.02 -39.41 10.34
N LYS A 1144 -22.91 -39.53 9.00
CA LYS A 1144 -23.17 -40.75 8.22
C LYS A 1144 -24.56 -41.34 8.50
N THR A 1145 -25.56 -40.47 8.60
CA THR A 1145 -26.95 -40.83 8.84
C THR A 1145 -27.89 -40.19 7.82
N ARG A 1146 -29.02 -40.85 7.56
CA ARG A 1146 -30.13 -40.24 6.82
C ARG A 1146 -30.95 -39.39 7.77
N ILE A 1147 -30.92 -38.09 7.56
CA ILE A 1147 -31.58 -37.11 8.42
C ILE A 1147 -33.01 -36.82 7.97
N VAL A 1148 -33.31 -36.96 6.67
CA VAL A 1148 -34.64 -36.71 6.11
C VAL A 1148 -35.04 -37.81 5.12
N ASP A 1149 -36.29 -38.23 5.19
CA ASP A 1149 -36.98 -39.01 4.16
C ASP A 1149 -38.38 -38.43 3.98
N SER A 1150 -38.65 -37.81 2.84
CA SER A 1150 -39.93 -37.14 2.59
C SER A 1150 -41.09 -38.10 2.33
N GLY A 1151 -40.80 -39.40 2.16
CA GLY A 1151 -41.72 -40.33 1.51
C GLY A 1151 -42.02 -39.94 0.06
N TRP A 1152 -42.95 -40.67 -0.56
CA TRP A 1152 -43.39 -40.39 -1.94
C TRP A 1152 -44.39 -39.25 -1.99
N ARG A 1153 -44.13 -38.28 -2.85
CA ARG A 1153 -44.93 -37.10 -3.13
C ARG A 1153 -45.46 -37.14 -4.56
N THR A 1154 -46.69 -36.68 -4.76
CA THR A 1154 -47.31 -36.66 -6.09
C THR A 1154 -46.86 -35.43 -6.87
N SER A 1155 -46.81 -35.52 -8.20
CA SER A 1155 -46.60 -34.35 -9.06
C SER A 1155 -47.61 -33.25 -8.71
N GLY A 1156 -47.12 -32.03 -8.47
CA GLY A 1156 -47.92 -30.86 -8.06
C GLY A 1156 -47.78 -30.47 -6.61
N THR A 1157 -47.16 -31.29 -5.77
CA THR A 1157 -46.80 -30.88 -4.42
C THR A 1157 -45.36 -30.39 -4.37
N GLU A 1158 -45.08 -29.49 -3.43
CA GLU A 1158 -43.74 -28.97 -3.16
C GLU A 1158 -43.16 -29.62 -1.90
N PHE A 1159 -41.84 -29.67 -1.84
CA PHE A 1159 -41.09 -30.06 -0.63
C PHE A 1159 -40.05 -28.98 -0.37
N ASN A 1160 -40.18 -28.29 0.75
CA ASN A 1160 -39.25 -27.25 1.17
C ASN A 1160 -38.35 -27.80 2.28
N TYR A 1161 -37.07 -27.49 2.22
CA TYR A 1161 -36.11 -27.88 3.23
C TYR A 1161 -35.03 -26.82 3.42
N THR A 1162 -34.80 -26.43 4.67
CA THR A 1162 -33.71 -25.54 5.07
C THR A 1162 -32.69 -26.36 5.88
N PRO A 1163 -31.46 -26.56 5.37
CA PRO A 1163 -30.41 -27.30 6.07
C PRO A 1163 -30.03 -26.60 7.38
N ALA A 1164 -30.02 -27.35 8.48
CA ALA A 1164 -29.66 -26.83 9.80
C ALA A 1164 -28.14 -26.84 10.05
N GLU A 1165 -27.40 -27.61 9.25
CA GLU A 1165 -25.94 -27.78 9.30
C GLU A 1165 -25.40 -27.95 7.88
N ASP A 1166 -24.12 -27.66 7.68
CA ASP A 1166 -23.40 -27.96 6.44
C ASP A 1166 -23.04 -29.46 6.34
N GLY A 1167 -22.70 -29.89 5.13
CA GLY A 1167 -22.35 -31.29 4.86
C GLY A 1167 -23.57 -32.21 4.68
N LEU A 1168 -24.71 -31.64 4.29
CA LEU A 1168 -25.94 -32.36 3.97
C LEU A 1168 -26.11 -32.50 2.45
N ASP A 1169 -26.45 -33.71 2.00
CA ASP A 1169 -26.61 -34.03 0.58
C ASP A 1169 -28.00 -34.58 0.26
N LEU A 1170 -28.65 -33.99 -0.74
CA LEU A 1170 -29.99 -34.31 -1.21
C LEU A 1170 -29.96 -35.35 -2.35
N TYR A 1171 -30.74 -36.41 -2.20
CA TYR A 1171 -30.96 -37.46 -3.18
C TYR A 1171 -32.44 -37.56 -3.51
N VAL A 1172 -32.76 -37.71 -4.81
CA VAL A 1172 -34.15 -37.74 -5.27
C VAL A 1172 -34.42 -38.99 -6.08
N ASN A 1173 -35.52 -39.67 -5.77
CA ASN A 1173 -36.05 -40.79 -6.53
C ASN A 1173 -37.37 -40.42 -7.20
N PHE A 1174 -37.70 -41.12 -8.28
CA PHE A 1174 -38.93 -40.98 -9.04
C PHE A 1174 -39.60 -42.33 -9.28
N LYS A 1175 -40.92 -42.33 -9.38
CA LYS A 1175 -41.73 -43.48 -9.81
C LYS A 1175 -42.93 -43.04 -10.64
N TYR A 1176 -43.50 -43.96 -11.39
CA TYR A 1176 -44.76 -43.76 -12.13
C TYR A 1176 -45.89 -44.61 -11.54
N GLY A 1177 -47.06 -43.99 -11.39
CA GLY A 1177 -48.24 -44.59 -10.76
C GLY A 1177 -48.10 -44.77 -9.25
N ALA A 1178 -49.23 -44.73 -8.53
CA ALA A 1178 -49.25 -44.79 -7.06
C ALA A 1178 -48.56 -46.06 -6.51
N ALA A 1179 -48.78 -47.21 -7.15
CA ALA A 1179 -48.18 -48.49 -6.80
C ALA A 1179 -46.64 -48.52 -7.04
N GLY A 1180 -46.13 -47.73 -7.99
CA GLY A 1180 -44.69 -47.66 -8.28
C GLY A 1180 -44.08 -48.95 -8.80
N SER A 1181 -44.86 -49.84 -9.41
CA SER A 1181 -44.39 -51.10 -10.00
C SER A 1181 -44.19 -51.03 -11.51
N ALA A 1182 -44.63 -49.94 -12.16
CA ALA A 1182 -44.50 -49.75 -13.60
C ALA A 1182 -43.07 -49.34 -13.98
N THR A 1183 -42.53 -49.97 -15.02
CA THR A 1183 -41.24 -49.62 -15.62
C THR A 1183 -41.24 -48.17 -16.11
N ILE A 1184 -40.16 -47.43 -15.84
CA ILE A 1184 -39.98 -46.09 -16.38
C ILE A 1184 -39.55 -46.21 -17.85
N THR A 1185 -40.44 -45.83 -18.77
CA THR A 1185 -40.16 -45.76 -20.21
C THR A 1185 -39.34 -44.50 -20.54
N ASP A 1186 -38.78 -44.40 -21.74
CA ASP A 1186 -38.10 -43.16 -22.18
C ASP A 1186 -39.06 -41.97 -22.22
N GLU A 1187 -40.31 -42.18 -22.64
CA GLU A 1187 -41.35 -41.15 -22.60
C GLU A 1187 -41.60 -40.62 -21.18
N ILE A 1188 -41.66 -41.51 -20.18
CA ILE A 1188 -41.82 -41.10 -18.78
C ILE A 1188 -40.56 -40.40 -18.27
N LEU A 1189 -39.37 -40.86 -18.66
CA LEU A 1189 -38.10 -40.24 -18.29
C LEU A 1189 -38.00 -38.81 -18.85
N GLU A 1190 -38.42 -38.57 -20.08
CA GLU A 1190 -38.47 -37.24 -20.68
C GLU A 1190 -39.45 -36.32 -19.94
N LYS A 1191 -40.64 -36.82 -19.57
CA LYS A 1191 -41.59 -36.08 -18.72
C LYS A 1191 -40.99 -35.69 -17.37
N LEU A 1192 -40.26 -36.60 -16.72
CA LEU A 1192 -39.57 -36.32 -15.46
C LEU A 1192 -38.48 -35.25 -15.63
N ARG A 1193 -37.68 -35.31 -16.70
CA ARG A 1193 -36.65 -34.31 -17.01
C ARG A 1193 -37.24 -32.94 -17.27
N ALA A 1194 -38.36 -32.87 -17.98
CA ALA A 1194 -39.04 -31.62 -18.27
C ALA A 1194 -39.76 -31.04 -17.04
N GLY A 1195 -40.32 -31.91 -16.18
CA GLY A 1195 -41.17 -31.49 -15.07
C GLY A 1195 -40.48 -31.29 -13.73
N PHE A 1196 -39.26 -31.79 -13.52
CA PHE A 1196 -38.58 -31.74 -12.23
C PHE A 1196 -37.71 -30.50 -12.07
N SER A 1197 -37.81 -29.83 -10.93
CA SER A 1197 -37.01 -28.65 -10.61
C SER A 1197 -36.65 -28.60 -9.13
N ILE A 1198 -35.47 -28.07 -8.85
CA ILE A 1198 -35.00 -27.72 -7.50
C ILE A 1198 -34.59 -26.26 -7.54
N ARG A 1199 -35.17 -25.44 -6.67
CA ARG A 1199 -34.92 -24.01 -6.61
C ARG A 1199 -34.35 -23.64 -5.24
N ARG A 1200 -33.33 -22.79 -5.25
CA ARG A 1200 -32.80 -22.11 -4.05
C ARG A 1200 -33.64 -20.87 -3.78
N ASN A 1201 -34.18 -20.75 -2.57
CA ASN A 1201 -34.88 -19.57 -2.08
C ASN A 1201 -34.02 -18.90 -1.02
N LYS A 1202 -33.90 -17.57 -1.11
CA LYS A 1202 -33.16 -16.75 -0.15
C LYS A 1202 -34.11 -16.20 0.92
#